data_AF-A0A538KQN0-F1
#
_entry.id   AF-A0A538KQN0-F1
#
_cell.length_a   1.000
_cell.length_b   1.000
_cell.length_c   1.000
_cell.angle_alpha   90.00
_cell.angle_beta   90.00
_cell.angle_gamma   90.00
#
_symmetry.space_group_name_H-M   'P 1'
#
loop_
_entity.id
_entity.type
_entity.pdbx_description
1 polymer ?
#
loop_
_entity_poly.entity_id
_entity_poly.type
_entity_poly.pdbx_seq_one_letter_code
_entity_poly.pdbx_strand_id
1 'polypeptide(L)'
;MRTFRIALGLLSIAGLGALAAGDAGAKKGGTGGLAPLSSLPVPQSPEISRFVRDTGAAQKLGKALFWDMQAGSDGRTACATCHYDAGTDNRSRNQINPRGPAGFTVKGPNAQLTAADFPLHRLADPDDAASQVLADSDNVVGSQGVVPSTFRGIIDGDPLDSQAFGTVDSAFQLGGVNVRRSTGRNTPSVVNAVFNFRQFWDGRAQNDFNGVNPFGARDASARVGQANAAGGFDKVAVSLTNASLASQATGPPGNPVEMSADGRTLSDIGRKLLALRPLGAQRVSASDSLLGDLAGPSGRGLRTSYGELIRQAFKPEWWNAEGSATAANGRSYSLMQFNFPLYWGLAIQAYESTLVSDQTPVDRFLAGDASALGAEARQGMNVFAGAGDCMECHAGAALTTATVAEVAREGAVSASQRGLHDTGFFNIGVRPSASDPGNGGTDPFGAPLSIAALNAQAPAAPPGGVDGSFKTPGLRNVALTAPFFHNGGQMTLSQVVDFYSRGGDFNAATGPNEIAPLGLSQTDKKSLVAFLEALTDPRVRDQAAPFDHPQLFVPVGEQTNGDGSVITDADGRAVDCFKEIGATGAGGGAPLPQFPAFSGPPCDAVPTGEGGGPPDTAITDAPPAVTVRVPEVTLPGSSCRSRRVFTIRLWRPRGDRIRRVTVTVNARKVADLRGRRLRRAPVDLRGLPRGTIRVKVVVRTANGRELMMLRRYRTCTRSAQ
;
A
#
# COMPACT_ATOMS: atom_id res chain seq x y z
N MET A 1 36.83 -40.20 -60.84
CA MET A 1 37.84 -39.39 -61.55
C MET A 1 38.53 -38.53 -60.50
N ARG A 2 39.72 -38.93 -60.01
CA ARG A 2 41.07 -38.42 -60.40
C ARG A 2 41.16 -36.90 -60.17
N THR A 3 41.91 -36.34 -59.22
CA THR A 3 43.36 -36.47 -58.87
C THR A 3 43.62 -35.79 -57.50
N PHE A 4 44.36 -36.36 -56.53
CA PHE A 4 45.84 -36.33 -56.33
C PHE A 4 46.45 -34.90 -56.23
N ARG A 5 47.40 -34.51 -55.36
CA ARG A 5 48.16 -35.07 -54.21
C ARG A 5 49.24 -34.01 -53.82
N ILE A 6 49.87 -34.13 -52.64
CA ILE A 6 51.27 -33.69 -52.28
C ILE A 6 51.42 -32.20 -51.84
N ALA A 7 52.20 -31.79 -50.81
CA ALA A 7 53.34 -32.41 -50.11
C ALA A 7 53.46 -31.98 -48.63
N LEU A 8 54.08 -32.87 -47.88
CA LEU A 8 54.56 -32.76 -46.50
C LEU A 8 56.10 -32.62 -46.51
N GLY A 9 56.67 -31.98 -45.49
CA GLY A 9 58.07 -32.17 -45.05
C GLY A 9 58.73 -30.90 -44.51
N LEU A 10 59.49 -30.88 -43.42
CA LEU A 10 60.04 -31.93 -42.56
C LEU A 10 60.55 -31.28 -41.25
N LEU A 11 60.31 -32.00 -40.15
CA LEU A 11 60.99 -32.11 -38.85
C LEU A 11 62.15 -31.16 -38.44
N SER A 12 62.13 -30.77 -37.16
CA SER A 12 63.29 -30.85 -36.25
C SER A 12 62.82 -30.94 -34.78
N ILE A 13 63.60 -31.63 -33.97
CA ILE A 13 63.27 -32.34 -32.71
C ILE A 13 63.66 -31.54 -31.46
N ALA A 14 62.94 -31.79 -30.34
CA ALA A 14 63.32 -31.76 -28.91
C ALA A 14 62.30 -30.94 -28.09
N GLY A 15 61.81 -31.30 -26.90
CA GLY A 15 62.01 -32.43 -25.98
C GLY A 15 61.17 -32.14 -24.71
N LEU A 16 60.71 -33.22 -24.05
CA LEU A 16 60.25 -33.36 -22.65
C LEU A 16 59.36 -32.27 -21.98
N GLY A 17 58.07 -32.63 -21.80
CA GLY A 17 57.46 -32.82 -20.46
C GLY A 17 57.05 -31.61 -19.60
N ALA A 18 55.75 -31.31 -19.56
CA ALA A 18 55.04 -30.83 -18.37
C ALA A 18 53.52 -31.03 -18.52
N LEU A 19 52.84 -31.30 -17.40
CA LEU A 19 51.46 -31.74 -17.28
C LEU A 19 50.44 -30.76 -17.90
N ALA A 20 49.49 -31.31 -18.65
CA ALA A 20 48.28 -30.60 -19.05
C ALA A 20 47.29 -30.60 -17.86
N ALA A 21 47.26 -29.49 -17.11
CA ALA A 21 46.08 -29.11 -16.34
C ALA A 21 45.12 -28.42 -17.31
N GLY A 22 43.88 -28.93 -17.38
CA GLY A 22 42.81 -28.35 -18.17
C GLY A 22 42.52 -26.92 -17.71
N ASP A 23 42.55 -26.00 -18.68
CA ASP A 23 42.27 -24.59 -18.50
C ASP A 23 40.76 -24.41 -18.26
N ALA A 24 40.37 -24.31 -16.99
CA ALA A 24 39.04 -23.85 -16.61
C ALA A 24 38.98 -22.35 -16.92
N GLY A 25 38.20 -21.99 -17.94
CA GLY A 25 38.01 -20.61 -18.38
C GLY A 25 37.54 -19.72 -17.23
N ALA A 26 38.46 -18.94 -16.68
CA ALA A 26 38.16 -17.88 -15.74
C ALA A 26 37.32 -16.80 -16.44
N LYS A 27 36.03 -16.69 -16.09
CA LYS A 27 35.23 -15.50 -16.40
C LYS A 27 35.91 -14.29 -15.73
N LYS A 28 36.33 -13.32 -16.55
CA LYS A 28 37.05 -12.11 -16.13
C LYS A 28 36.29 -11.35 -15.03
N GLY A 29 36.96 -11.15 -13.88
CA GLY A 29 36.50 -10.26 -12.81
C GLY A 29 36.51 -8.80 -13.23
N GLY A 30 35.32 -8.26 -13.46
CA GLY A 30 34.95 -6.85 -13.50
C GLY A 30 33.56 -6.74 -12.87
N THR A 31 33.05 -5.54 -12.56
CA THR A 31 31.79 -5.32 -11.81
C THR A 31 30.50 -5.88 -12.45
N GLY A 32 30.60 -6.69 -13.49
CA GLY A 32 29.55 -7.64 -13.90
C GLY A 32 28.24 -7.06 -14.41
N GLY A 33 28.09 -5.73 -14.48
CA GLY A 33 26.80 -5.08 -14.74
C GLY A 33 26.11 -4.52 -13.49
N LEU A 34 26.73 -4.61 -12.31
CA LEU A 34 26.31 -3.89 -11.11
C LEU A 34 26.65 -2.40 -11.22
N ALA A 35 25.76 -1.56 -10.71
CA ALA A 35 25.92 -0.11 -10.69
C ALA A 35 25.34 0.49 -9.39
N PRO A 36 25.85 1.65 -8.93
CA PRO A 36 25.25 2.36 -7.80
C PRO A 36 23.83 2.82 -8.17
N LEU A 37 22.88 2.80 -7.24
CA LEU A 37 21.48 3.14 -7.55
C LEU A 37 21.32 4.55 -8.09
N SER A 38 22.19 5.46 -7.64
CA SER A 38 22.21 6.85 -8.08
C SER A 38 22.44 7.01 -9.59
N SER A 39 22.89 5.97 -10.30
CA SER A 39 23.00 5.98 -11.76
C SER A 39 21.68 5.71 -12.49
N LEU A 40 20.64 5.24 -11.78
CA LEU A 40 19.32 4.92 -12.35
C LEU A 40 18.35 6.06 -12.06
N PRO A 41 17.93 6.86 -13.07
CA PRO A 41 16.98 7.94 -12.85
C PRO A 41 15.61 7.40 -12.47
N VAL A 42 14.93 8.11 -11.55
CA VAL A 42 13.54 7.81 -11.19
C VAL A 42 12.64 8.02 -12.42
N PRO A 43 11.88 6.99 -12.88
CA PRO A 43 10.99 7.13 -14.03
C PRO A 43 9.96 8.25 -13.82
N GLN A 44 9.75 9.05 -14.86
CA GLN A 44 8.73 10.11 -14.88
C GLN A 44 7.70 9.81 -15.97
N SER A 45 6.43 10.12 -15.69
CA SER A 45 5.39 10.10 -16.70
C SER A 45 5.48 11.37 -17.55
N PRO A 46 5.51 11.29 -18.90
CA PRO A 46 5.53 12.48 -19.75
C PRO A 46 4.25 13.34 -19.53
N GLU A 47 3.16 12.68 -19.16
CA GLU A 47 1.83 13.28 -19.04
C GLU A 47 1.57 13.87 -17.64
N ILE A 48 2.50 13.74 -16.70
CA ILE A 48 2.29 14.14 -15.31
C ILE A 48 1.91 15.62 -15.18
N SER A 49 2.49 16.45 -16.04
CA SER A 49 2.27 17.89 -16.07
C SER A 49 0.85 18.29 -16.47
N ARG A 50 0.04 17.38 -17.04
CA ARG A 50 -1.39 17.57 -17.31
C ARG A 50 -2.24 17.49 -16.03
N PHE A 51 -1.75 16.83 -14.99
CA PHE A 51 -2.51 16.54 -13.77
C PHE A 51 -1.95 17.28 -12.56
N VAL A 52 -0.66 17.13 -12.34
CA VAL A 52 0.07 17.68 -11.20
C VAL A 52 0.62 19.05 -11.58
N ARG A 53 0.30 20.06 -10.76
CA ARG A 53 0.85 21.41 -10.90
C ARG A 53 2.03 21.67 -9.98
N ASP A 54 2.12 20.94 -8.86
CA ASP A 54 3.18 21.06 -7.87
C ASP A 54 3.52 19.67 -7.30
N THR A 55 4.71 19.17 -7.66
CA THR A 55 5.19 17.84 -7.25
C THR A 55 5.46 17.77 -5.75
N GLY A 56 5.96 18.84 -5.13
CA GLY A 56 6.22 18.87 -3.69
C GLY A 56 4.92 18.80 -2.88
N ALA A 57 3.87 19.51 -3.32
CA ALA A 57 2.55 19.39 -2.74
C ALA A 57 1.94 17.98 -2.94
N ALA A 58 2.16 17.36 -4.10
CA ALA A 58 1.75 15.98 -4.36
C ALA A 58 2.47 14.98 -3.43
N GLN A 59 3.78 15.16 -3.20
CA GLN A 59 4.57 14.37 -2.24
C GLN A 59 4.04 14.50 -0.81
N LYS A 60 3.74 15.72 -0.35
CA LYS A 60 3.14 15.94 0.98
C LYS A 60 1.77 15.28 1.11
N LEU A 61 0.93 15.42 0.08
CA LEU A 61 -0.37 14.73 0.04
C LEU A 61 -0.18 13.20 0.07
N GLY A 62 0.76 12.67 -0.70
CA GLY A 62 1.08 11.24 -0.76
C GLY A 62 1.53 10.68 0.58
N LYS A 63 2.49 11.34 1.23
CA LYS A 63 2.94 10.96 2.57
C LYS A 63 1.80 11.01 3.59
N ALA A 64 0.96 12.06 3.55
CA ALA A 64 -0.19 12.12 4.43
C ALA A 64 -1.16 10.94 4.20
N LEU A 65 -1.53 10.64 2.95
CA LEU A 65 -2.45 9.55 2.62
C LEU A 65 -1.87 8.16 2.95
N PHE A 66 -0.59 7.93 2.65
CA PHE A 66 0.08 6.65 2.89
C PHE A 66 0.08 6.26 4.38
N TRP A 67 0.24 7.25 5.26
CA TRP A 67 0.33 7.03 6.70
C TRP A 67 -0.99 7.18 7.44
N ASP A 68 -2.06 7.75 6.85
CA ASP A 68 -3.29 8.06 7.59
C ASP A 68 -4.15 6.82 7.91
N MET A 69 -4.18 6.43 9.18
CA MET A 69 -4.99 5.30 9.67
C MET A 69 -6.49 5.50 9.44
N GLN A 70 -6.92 6.76 9.31
CA GLN A 70 -8.32 7.09 9.02
C GLN A 70 -8.72 6.66 7.59
N ALA A 71 -7.79 6.30 6.71
CA ALA A 71 -8.10 5.82 5.37
C ALA A 71 -8.84 4.47 5.39
N GLY A 72 -8.44 3.54 6.26
CA GLY A 72 -9.10 2.24 6.44
C GLY A 72 -10.54 2.36 6.91
N SER A 73 -11.36 1.31 6.69
CA SER A 73 -12.75 1.32 7.15
C SER A 73 -12.88 1.24 8.68
N ASP A 74 -11.87 0.68 9.34
CA ASP A 74 -11.77 0.49 10.78
C ASP A 74 -11.10 1.67 11.53
N GLY A 75 -10.73 2.74 10.80
CA GLY A 75 -10.04 3.92 11.34
C GLY A 75 -8.66 3.64 11.93
N ARG A 76 -8.10 2.45 11.68
CA ARG A 76 -6.84 1.94 12.26
C ARG A 76 -5.85 1.48 11.21
N THR A 77 -6.31 1.18 10.00
CA THR A 77 -5.49 0.60 8.93
C THR A 77 -5.12 1.65 7.88
N ALA A 78 -3.82 1.86 7.68
CA ALA A 78 -3.20 2.69 6.64
C ALA A 78 -2.40 1.81 5.65
N CYS A 79 -1.87 2.39 4.57
CA CYS A 79 -0.85 1.69 3.75
C CYS A 79 0.35 1.33 4.63
N ALA A 80 0.80 2.29 5.44
CA ALA A 80 1.89 2.09 6.38
C ALA A 80 1.67 0.96 7.38
N THR A 81 0.43 0.54 7.70
CA THR A 81 0.17 -0.57 8.63
C THR A 81 0.83 -1.88 8.19
N CYS A 82 0.97 -2.11 6.88
CA CYS A 82 1.67 -3.27 6.31
C CYS A 82 3.05 -2.91 5.73
N HIS A 83 3.47 -1.64 5.81
CA HIS A 83 4.67 -1.14 5.14
C HIS A 83 5.53 -0.23 6.04
N TYR A 84 5.43 -0.37 7.37
CA TYR A 84 6.11 0.53 8.32
C TYR A 84 7.56 0.16 8.59
N ASP A 85 7.98 -1.08 8.29
CA ASP A 85 9.32 -1.58 8.62
C ASP A 85 10.12 -1.80 7.34
N ALA A 86 11.00 -0.85 7.00
CA ALA A 86 11.72 -0.79 5.72
C ALA A 86 10.79 -0.92 4.48
N GLY A 87 9.55 -0.42 4.60
CA GLY A 87 8.54 -0.56 3.56
C GLY A 87 7.83 -1.91 3.52
N THR A 88 8.01 -2.77 4.53
CA THR A 88 7.45 -4.13 4.65
C THR A 88 6.70 -4.32 5.97
N ASP A 89 6.25 -5.56 6.21
CA ASP A 89 5.57 -5.99 7.42
C ASP A 89 6.38 -7.05 8.17
N ASN A 90 7.01 -6.65 9.26
CA ASN A 90 7.75 -7.57 10.14
C ASN A 90 6.90 -8.06 11.34
N ARG A 91 5.56 -7.91 11.30
CA ARG A 91 4.69 -8.57 12.29
C ARG A 91 4.85 -10.08 12.20
N SER A 92 4.72 -10.75 13.34
CA SER A 92 4.78 -12.22 13.44
C SER A 92 3.55 -12.83 14.11
N ARG A 93 2.61 -12.01 14.58
CA ARG A 93 1.32 -12.48 15.14
C ARG A 93 0.18 -12.23 14.16
N ASN A 94 -0.69 -13.21 14.00
CA ASN A 94 -1.82 -13.20 13.07
C ASN A 94 -1.39 -12.92 11.61
N GLN A 95 -0.33 -13.56 11.11
CA GLN A 95 0.17 -13.30 9.76
C GLN A 95 -0.10 -14.44 8.76
N ILE A 96 -0.68 -15.55 9.22
CA ILE A 96 -0.90 -16.71 8.35
C ILE A 96 -2.18 -16.51 7.55
N ASN A 97 -2.06 -16.60 6.24
CA ASN A 97 -3.16 -16.90 5.35
C ASN A 97 -3.19 -18.42 5.11
N PRO A 98 -4.34 -19.08 5.33
CA PRO A 98 -4.41 -20.53 5.25
C PRO A 98 -4.23 -21.06 3.83
N ARG A 99 -4.58 -20.29 2.79
CA ARG A 99 -4.55 -20.66 1.36
C ARG A 99 -5.10 -22.05 1.02
N GLY A 100 -6.02 -22.10 0.05
CA GLY A 100 -6.52 -23.38 -0.45
C GLY A 100 -7.36 -24.17 0.58
N PRO A 101 -7.71 -25.43 0.26
CA PRO A 101 -8.73 -26.18 0.99
C PRO A 101 -8.24 -26.79 2.31
N ALA A 102 -6.92 -26.93 2.52
CA ALA A 102 -6.36 -27.56 3.71
C ALA A 102 -6.45 -26.68 4.98
N GLY A 103 -6.77 -25.39 4.83
CA GLY A 103 -6.86 -24.48 5.96
C GLY A 103 -5.49 -24.15 6.58
N PHE A 104 -5.50 -23.84 7.87
CA PHE A 104 -4.28 -23.48 8.61
C PHE A 104 -3.46 -24.73 8.94
N THR A 105 -2.29 -24.87 8.33
CA THR A 105 -1.37 -26.02 8.51
C THR A 105 -0.08 -25.66 9.25
N VAL A 106 0.21 -24.37 9.43
CA VAL A 106 1.35 -23.87 10.23
C VAL A 106 0.87 -23.43 11.61
N LYS A 107 0.04 -22.38 11.63
CA LYS A 107 -0.60 -21.80 12.82
C LYS A 107 -1.96 -21.22 12.42
N GLY A 108 -2.90 -21.21 13.35
CA GLY A 108 -4.23 -20.62 13.15
C GLY A 108 -4.25 -19.09 13.23
N PRO A 109 -5.44 -18.48 13.07
CA PRO A 109 -5.65 -17.05 13.31
C PRO A 109 -5.18 -16.62 14.70
N ASN A 110 -4.74 -15.37 14.82
CA ASN A 110 -4.22 -14.74 16.04
C ASN A 110 -2.96 -15.38 16.66
N ALA A 111 -2.43 -16.46 16.06
CA ALA A 111 -1.27 -17.15 16.58
C ALA A 111 0.05 -16.40 16.31
N GLN A 112 1.03 -16.65 17.17
CA GLN A 112 2.37 -16.10 17.10
C GLN A 112 3.30 -17.04 16.33
N LEU A 113 3.95 -16.54 15.27
CA LEU A 113 5.03 -17.21 14.56
C LEU A 113 6.35 -17.02 15.30
N THR A 114 7.19 -18.04 15.20
CA THR A 114 8.52 -18.15 15.80
C THR A 114 9.50 -18.69 14.77
N ALA A 115 10.80 -18.65 15.06
CA ALA A 115 11.81 -19.24 14.18
C ALA A 115 11.58 -20.74 13.89
N ALA A 116 10.95 -21.46 14.83
CA ALA A 116 10.65 -22.89 14.67
C ALA A 116 9.58 -23.19 13.63
N ASP A 117 8.83 -22.17 13.17
CA ASP A 117 7.80 -22.31 12.14
C ASP A 117 8.37 -22.17 10.72
N PHE A 118 9.66 -21.80 10.58
CA PHE A 118 10.35 -21.63 9.30
C PHE A 118 11.44 -22.67 9.08
N PRO A 119 11.79 -23.01 7.83
CA PRO A 119 11.06 -22.64 6.61
C PRO A 119 9.71 -23.36 6.50
N LEU A 120 8.78 -22.80 5.72
CA LEU A 120 7.46 -23.42 5.48
C LEU A 120 7.57 -24.71 4.65
N HIS A 121 8.63 -24.83 3.84
CA HIS A 121 9.08 -26.06 3.21
C HIS A 121 10.43 -26.44 3.81
N ARG A 122 10.47 -27.47 4.66
CA ARG A 122 11.67 -27.88 5.41
C ARG A 122 12.15 -29.24 4.93
N LEU A 123 13.41 -29.26 4.52
CA LEU A 123 14.14 -30.46 4.11
C LEU A 123 15.01 -30.99 5.24
N ALA A 124 15.31 -32.29 5.22
CA ALA A 124 16.23 -32.93 6.15
C ALA A 124 17.67 -32.50 5.89
N ASP A 125 18.04 -32.33 4.62
CA ASP A 125 19.26 -31.69 4.17
C ASP A 125 18.91 -30.39 3.42
N PRO A 126 19.23 -29.20 3.95
CA PRO A 126 18.92 -27.93 3.29
C PRO A 126 19.66 -27.74 1.95
N ASP A 127 20.67 -28.55 1.66
CA ASP A 127 21.51 -28.45 0.46
C ASP A 127 21.09 -29.41 -0.66
N ASP A 128 20.15 -30.32 -0.37
CA ASP A 128 19.65 -31.32 -1.32
C ASP A 128 18.13 -31.26 -1.43
N ALA A 129 17.65 -30.75 -2.57
CA ALA A 129 16.23 -30.68 -2.91
C ALA A 129 15.55 -32.07 -3.02
N ALA A 130 16.31 -33.15 -3.17
CA ALA A 130 15.80 -34.52 -3.17
C ALA A 130 15.75 -35.16 -1.77
N SER A 131 16.23 -34.46 -0.73
CA SER A 131 16.23 -34.98 0.63
C SER A 131 14.81 -35.08 1.22
N GLN A 132 14.69 -35.79 2.34
CA GLN A 132 13.39 -36.01 2.98
C GLN A 132 12.73 -34.67 3.38
N VAL A 133 11.48 -34.47 2.97
CA VAL A 133 10.65 -33.35 3.45
C VAL A 133 10.23 -33.62 4.90
N LEU A 134 10.65 -32.75 5.81
CA LEU A 134 10.31 -32.77 7.24
C LEU A 134 9.03 -32.01 7.54
N ALA A 135 8.74 -30.94 6.80
CA ALA A 135 7.51 -30.17 6.89
C ALA A 135 7.22 -29.48 5.55
N ASP A 136 5.95 -29.40 5.17
CA ASP A 136 5.50 -28.64 4.01
C ASP A 136 4.17 -27.96 4.29
N SER A 137 4.03 -26.70 3.87
CA SER A 137 2.80 -25.96 3.98
C SER A 137 2.57 -25.06 2.77
N ASP A 138 1.33 -25.03 2.29
CA ASP A 138 0.87 -24.07 1.29
C ASP A 138 0.40 -22.74 1.90
N ASN A 139 0.42 -22.62 3.23
CA ASN A 139 0.08 -21.38 3.92
C ASN A 139 1.05 -20.26 3.52
N VAL A 140 0.61 -19.02 3.68
CA VAL A 140 1.39 -17.84 3.34
C VAL A 140 1.57 -16.97 4.58
N VAL A 141 2.79 -16.50 4.82
CA VAL A 141 3.04 -15.41 5.77
C VAL A 141 2.79 -14.08 5.06
N GLY A 142 1.55 -13.62 5.15
CA GLY A 142 1.08 -12.36 4.60
C GLY A 142 1.09 -11.24 5.64
N SER A 143 0.23 -10.25 5.42
CA SER A 143 -0.04 -9.12 6.32
C SER A 143 -1.47 -9.15 6.82
N GLN A 144 -1.68 -8.98 8.12
CA GLN A 144 -3.04 -8.78 8.61
C GLN A 144 -3.59 -7.40 8.21
N GLY A 145 -4.78 -7.42 7.64
CA GLY A 145 -5.58 -6.24 7.32
C GLY A 145 -6.74 -6.10 8.30
N VAL A 146 -7.98 -5.99 7.79
CA VAL A 146 -9.17 -5.69 8.60
C VAL A 146 -10.00 -6.92 8.98
N VAL A 147 -10.84 -6.75 10.01
CA VAL A 147 -11.87 -7.73 10.38
C VAL A 147 -12.93 -7.81 9.27
N PRO A 148 -13.39 -9.02 8.88
CA PRO A 148 -14.45 -9.21 7.90
C PRO A 148 -15.70 -8.40 8.22
N SER A 149 -16.11 -7.55 7.28
CA SER A 149 -17.31 -6.72 7.40
C SER A 149 -17.84 -6.25 6.04
N THR A 150 -19.11 -5.85 6.01
CA THR A 150 -19.76 -5.23 4.84
C THR A 150 -19.95 -3.75 5.05
N PHE A 151 -19.61 -2.95 4.03
CA PHE A 151 -19.74 -1.50 4.06
C PHE A 151 -21.21 -1.06 4.02
N ARG A 152 -21.63 -0.22 4.96
CA ARG A 152 -22.97 0.40 4.99
C ARG A 152 -22.95 1.87 4.62
N GLY A 153 -21.89 2.59 4.93
CA GLY A 153 -21.77 4.01 4.61
C GLY A 153 -20.68 4.74 5.37
N ILE A 154 -20.49 6.01 5.06
CA ILE A 154 -19.59 6.91 5.79
C ILE A 154 -20.34 7.56 6.94
N ILE A 155 -19.70 7.62 8.11
CA ILE A 155 -20.16 8.40 9.26
C ILE A 155 -19.48 9.78 9.15
N ASP A 156 -20.25 10.83 8.93
CA ASP A 156 -19.69 12.16 8.65
C ASP A 156 -18.86 12.68 9.85
N GLY A 157 -17.58 12.96 9.60
CA GLY A 157 -16.64 13.49 10.61
C GLY A 157 -16.06 12.44 11.56
N ASP A 158 -16.29 11.16 11.30
CA ASP A 158 -15.77 10.04 12.09
C ASP A 158 -14.69 9.29 11.30
N PRO A 159 -13.58 8.85 11.93
CA PRO A 159 -12.60 7.99 11.29
C PRO A 159 -13.13 6.58 10.96
N LEU A 160 -14.17 6.11 11.65
CA LEU A 160 -14.81 4.81 11.40
C LEU A 160 -15.87 4.90 10.31
N ASP A 161 -15.95 3.84 9.50
CA ASP A 161 -17.07 3.64 8.60
C ASP A 161 -18.24 2.93 9.31
N SER A 162 -19.45 3.16 8.83
CA SER A 162 -20.61 2.35 9.19
C SER A 162 -20.49 0.99 8.51
N GLN A 163 -20.45 -0.08 9.31
CA GLN A 163 -20.13 -1.44 8.88
C GLN A 163 -21.09 -2.47 9.49
N ALA A 164 -21.21 -3.64 8.83
CA ALA A 164 -21.93 -4.81 9.33
C ALA A 164 -20.97 -5.97 9.55
N PHE A 165 -21.07 -6.68 10.67
CA PHE A 165 -20.16 -7.76 11.08
C PHE A 165 -20.87 -9.12 11.21
N GLY A 166 -22.09 -9.25 10.69
CA GLY A 166 -23.00 -10.36 11.04
C GLY A 166 -22.67 -11.73 10.45
N THR A 167 -21.73 -11.84 9.52
CA THR A 167 -21.34 -13.13 8.93
C THR A 167 -20.01 -13.57 9.54
N VAL A 168 -20.00 -14.71 10.22
CA VAL A 168 -18.77 -15.33 10.74
C VAL A 168 -17.95 -15.85 9.56
N ASP A 169 -16.68 -15.47 9.49
CA ASP A 169 -15.74 -15.93 8.47
C ASP A 169 -15.34 -17.39 8.75
N SER A 170 -15.27 -18.22 7.71
CA SER A 170 -15.01 -19.65 7.87
C SER A 170 -13.58 -19.96 8.31
N ALA A 171 -12.63 -19.09 7.96
CA ALA A 171 -11.22 -19.26 8.28
C ALA A 171 -10.78 -18.32 9.41
N PHE A 172 -11.17 -17.05 9.33
CA PHE A 172 -10.69 -16.00 10.24
C PHE A 172 -11.68 -15.75 11.38
N GLN A 173 -11.86 -16.77 12.22
CA GLN A 173 -12.64 -16.68 13.45
C GLN A 173 -12.02 -17.50 14.58
N LEU A 174 -12.28 -17.09 15.83
CA LEU A 174 -11.97 -17.84 17.03
C LEU A 174 -13.21 -17.87 17.92
N GLY A 175 -13.72 -19.06 18.23
CA GLY A 175 -14.90 -19.23 19.08
C GLY A 175 -16.16 -18.53 18.55
N GLY A 176 -16.31 -18.40 17.22
CA GLY A 176 -17.41 -17.71 16.57
C GLY A 176 -17.25 -16.19 16.47
N VAL A 177 -16.10 -15.65 16.91
CA VAL A 177 -15.77 -14.22 16.80
C VAL A 177 -14.82 -14.00 15.63
N ASN A 178 -15.18 -13.11 14.71
CA ASN A 178 -14.31 -12.75 13.59
C ASN A 178 -13.04 -12.04 14.06
N VAL A 179 -11.91 -12.44 13.49
CA VAL A 179 -10.59 -11.81 13.69
C VAL A 179 -10.07 -11.23 12.38
N ARG A 180 -8.96 -10.48 12.42
CA ARG A 180 -8.39 -9.85 11.21
C ARG A 180 -7.94 -10.89 10.19
N ARG A 181 -8.20 -10.61 8.92
CA ARG A 181 -7.76 -11.46 7.79
C ARG A 181 -6.31 -11.16 7.43
N SER A 182 -5.59 -12.18 6.96
CA SER A 182 -4.23 -12.05 6.41
C SER A 182 -4.20 -12.12 4.89
N THR A 183 -3.35 -11.33 4.24
CA THR A 183 -3.20 -11.32 2.78
C THR A 183 -2.66 -12.64 2.22
N GLY A 184 -3.04 -12.96 0.97
CA GLY A 184 -2.61 -14.20 0.31
C GLY A 184 -1.17 -14.19 -0.22
N ARG A 185 -0.44 -13.08 -0.10
CA ARG A 185 0.99 -12.97 -0.45
C ARG A 185 1.71 -12.14 0.61
N ASN A 186 2.99 -12.41 0.79
CA ASN A 186 3.89 -11.61 1.61
C ASN A 186 4.00 -10.18 1.05
N THR A 187 4.17 -9.22 1.95
CA THR A 187 4.17 -7.80 1.62
C THR A 187 5.57 -7.33 1.20
N PRO A 188 5.79 -6.96 -0.08
CA PRO A 188 7.10 -6.53 -0.55
C PRO A 188 7.41 -5.10 -0.09
N SER A 189 8.69 -4.71 -0.18
CA SER A 189 9.10 -3.34 0.18
C SER A 189 8.57 -2.30 -0.83
N VAL A 190 8.10 -1.16 -0.31
CA VAL A 190 7.81 0.04 -1.12
C VAL A 190 9.07 0.87 -1.44
N VAL A 191 10.17 0.64 -0.74
CA VAL A 191 11.45 1.32 -1.00
C VAL A 191 11.99 0.90 -2.37
N ASN A 192 12.38 1.86 -3.19
CA ASN A 192 12.79 1.69 -4.59
C ASN A 192 11.70 1.13 -5.53
N ALA A 193 10.46 0.95 -5.07
CA ALA A 193 9.41 0.37 -5.91
C ALA A 193 9.10 1.23 -7.15
N VAL A 194 9.43 2.53 -7.13
CA VAL A 194 9.27 3.46 -8.26
C VAL A 194 9.97 3.02 -9.54
N PHE A 195 11.02 2.20 -9.44
CA PHE A 195 11.73 1.73 -10.63
C PHE A 195 10.99 0.61 -11.36
N ASN A 196 10.05 -0.10 -10.73
CA ASN A 196 9.37 -1.25 -11.32
C ASN A 196 8.46 -0.84 -12.49
N PHE A 197 8.54 -1.61 -13.59
CA PHE A 197 7.67 -1.41 -14.75
C PHE A 197 6.21 -1.78 -14.45
N ARG A 198 5.97 -2.89 -13.75
CA ARG A 198 4.66 -3.31 -13.24
C ARG A 198 4.76 -3.64 -11.76
N GLN A 199 3.67 -3.46 -11.01
CA GLN A 199 3.65 -3.67 -9.56
C GLN A 199 2.82 -4.88 -9.14
N PHE A 200 2.93 -5.22 -7.85
CA PHE A 200 2.57 -6.51 -7.25
C PHE A 200 3.46 -7.66 -7.72
N TRP A 201 3.44 -8.75 -6.95
CA TRP A 201 4.18 -9.97 -7.26
C TRP A 201 3.80 -10.59 -8.62
N ASP A 202 2.54 -10.46 -9.05
CA ASP A 202 2.02 -10.97 -10.33
C ASP A 202 1.95 -9.91 -11.43
N GLY A 203 2.44 -8.69 -11.18
CA GLY A 203 2.42 -7.61 -12.15
C GLY A 203 1.02 -7.05 -12.45
N ARG A 204 -0.06 -7.43 -11.73
CA ARG A 204 -1.42 -7.03 -12.13
C ARG A 204 -1.65 -5.51 -12.23
N ALA A 205 -0.87 -4.72 -11.48
CA ALA A 205 -0.86 -3.27 -11.61
C ALA A 205 -0.02 -2.84 -12.83
N GLN A 206 -0.68 -2.25 -13.82
CA GLN A 206 -0.10 -1.90 -15.12
C GLN A 206 0.83 -0.68 -15.04
N ASN A 207 1.78 -0.60 -15.98
CA ASN A 207 2.66 0.57 -16.13
C ASN A 207 1.89 1.86 -16.45
N ASP A 208 0.75 1.74 -17.12
CA ASP A 208 -0.12 2.87 -17.42
C ASP A 208 -1.24 2.99 -16.38
N PHE A 209 -1.40 4.19 -15.81
CA PHE A 209 -2.44 4.48 -14.84
C PHE A 209 -3.67 5.12 -15.50
N ASN A 210 -4.85 4.53 -15.26
CA ASN A 210 -6.12 5.00 -15.82
C ASN A 210 -6.88 6.02 -14.94
N GLY A 211 -6.29 6.42 -13.81
CA GLY A 211 -6.90 7.37 -12.87
C GLY A 211 -7.91 6.76 -11.89
N VAL A 212 -8.21 5.47 -11.97
CA VAL A 212 -9.31 4.84 -11.21
C VAL A 212 -8.87 3.57 -10.47
N ASN A 213 -8.12 2.69 -11.13
CA ASN A 213 -7.80 1.35 -10.60
C ASN A 213 -6.46 0.81 -11.15
N PRO A 214 -5.99 -0.37 -10.68
CA PRO A 214 -4.68 -0.90 -11.05
C PRO A 214 -4.53 -1.34 -12.51
N PHE A 215 -5.61 -1.48 -13.27
CA PHE A 215 -5.60 -2.26 -14.51
C PHE A 215 -5.30 -1.44 -15.77
N GLY A 216 -5.01 -0.13 -15.64
CA GLY A 216 -4.65 0.71 -16.78
C GLY A 216 -5.67 0.65 -17.91
N ALA A 217 -5.19 0.58 -19.15
CA ALA A 217 -6.01 0.47 -20.35
C ALA A 217 -6.87 -0.81 -20.43
N ARG A 218 -6.62 -1.83 -19.59
CA ARG A 218 -7.43 -3.05 -19.57
C ARG A 218 -8.85 -2.80 -19.05
N ASP A 219 -9.03 -1.80 -18.19
CA ASP A 219 -10.36 -1.31 -17.85
C ASP A 219 -10.82 -0.23 -18.83
N ALA A 220 -11.50 -0.66 -19.89
CA ALA A 220 -12.07 0.26 -20.88
C ALA A 220 -13.17 1.19 -20.33
N SER A 221 -13.70 0.91 -19.13
CA SER A 221 -14.76 1.69 -18.48
C SER A 221 -14.25 2.75 -17.51
N ALA A 222 -12.96 2.73 -17.17
CA ALA A 222 -12.35 3.68 -16.24
C ALA A 222 -12.48 5.12 -16.74
N ARG A 223 -13.11 5.99 -15.95
CA ARG A 223 -13.31 7.41 -16.28
C ARG A 223 -13.05 8.29 -15.06
N VAL A 224 -12.40 9.42 -15.31
CA VAL A 224 -12.26 10.54 -14.37
C VAL A 224 -13.10 11.72 -14.85
N GLY A 225 -13.49 12.62 -13.96
CA GLY A 225 -14.16 13.87 -14.33
C GLY A 225 -13.16 14.95 -14.75
N GLN A 226 -13.48 15.73 -15.77
CA GLN A 226 -12.73 16.91 -16.18
C GLN A 226 -13.68 18.10 -16.26
N ALA A 227 -13.38 19.19 -15.55
CA ALA A 227 -14.19 20.40 -15.55
C ALA A 227 -14.35 20.94 -16.98
N ASN A 228 -15.58 21.31 -17.33
CA ASN A 228 -15.93 21.81 -18.66
C ASN A 228 -16.29 23.31 -18.62
N ALA A 229 -16.35 23.93 -19.80
CA ALA A 229 -16.61 25.37 -19.93
C ALA A 229 -17.99 25.81 -19.39
N ALA A 230 -18.94 24.87 -19.26
CA ALA A 230 -20.28 25.13 -18.72
C ALA A 230 -20.31 25.14 -17.17
N GLY A 231 -19.18 24.92 -16.50
CA GLY A 231 -19.08 24.88 -15.04
C GLY A 231 -19.38 23.52 -14.41
N GLY A 232 -19.78 22.52 -15.21
CA GLY A 232 -19.89 21.12 -14.80
C GLY A 232 -18.62 20.34 -15.13
N PHE A 233 -18.73 19.02 -15.31
CA PHE A 233 -17.60 18.20 -15.74
C PHE A 233 -18.02 17.03 -16.63
N ASP A 234 -17.13 16.68 -17.56
CA ASP A 234 -17.29 15.55 -18.48
C ASP A 234 -16.50 14.34 -17.98
N LYS A 235 -17.00 13.13 -18.20
CA LYS A 235 -16.28 11.90 -17.88
C LYS A 235 -15.33 11.57 -19.03
N VAL A 236 -14.03 11.60 -18.78
CA VAL A 236 -12.97 11.36 -19.77
C VAL A 236 -12.13 10.15 -19.41
N ALA A 237 -11.58 9.47 -20.41
CA ALA A 237 -10.55 8.46 -20.21
C ALA A 237 -9.18 9.14 -20.07
N VAL A 238 -8.33 8.60 -19.21
CA VAL A 238 -6.94 9.03 -19.02
C VAL A 238 -6.03 7.82 -19.02
N SER A 239 -4.78 8.02 -19.41
CA SER A 239 -3.71 7.02 -19.33
C SER A 239 -2.41 7.76 -19.10
N LEU A 240 -1.66 7.36 -18.08
CA LEU A 240 -0.34 7.91 -17.75
C LEU A 240 0.67 6.78 -17.71
N THR A 241 1.61 6.71 -18.64
CA THR A 241 2.68 5.70 -18.63
C THR A 241 3.72 6.02 -17.55
N ASN A 242 4.54 5.04 -17.16
CA ASN A 242 5.49 5.13 -16.05
C ASN A 242 4.79 5.52 -14.73
N ALA A 243 3.57 5.00 -14.55
CA ALA A 243 2.73 5.27 -13.40
C ALA A 243 2.24 3.98 -12.70
N SER A 244 3.09 2.94 -12.71
CA SER A 244 2.78 1.63 -12.13
C SER A 244 2.48 1.70 -10.62
N LEU A 245 3.14 2.60 -9.89
CA LEU A 245 2.85 2.86 -8.48
C LEU A 245 1.47 3.51 -8.29
N ALA A 246 1.10 4.48 -9.12
CA ALA A 246 -0.22 5.09 -9.05
C ALA A 246 -1.33 4.05 -9.33
N SER A 247 -1.10 3.16 -10.31
CA SER A 247 -1.96 1.99 -10.54
C SER A 247 -2.05 1.11 -9.29
N GLN A 248 -0.91 0.68 -8.73
CA GLN A 248 -0.85 -0.19 -7.55
C GLN A 248 -1.58 0.39 -6.34
N ALA A 249 -1.34 1.67 -6.06
CA ALA A 249 -1.83 2.34 -4.86
C ALA A 249 -3.36 2.33 -4.76
N THR A 250 -4.07 2.21 -5.88
CA THR A 250 -5.54 2.16 -5.91
C THR A 250 -6.15 0.78 -5.60
N GLY A 251 -5.33 -0.28 -5.51
CA GLY A 251 -5.81 -1.64 -5.22
C GLY A 251 -6.17 -1.86 -3.73
N PRO A 252 -5.20 -1.71 -2.80
CA PRO A 252 -5.39 -1.99 -1.38
C PRO A 252 -6.58 -1.28 -0.70
N PRO A 253 -6.87 0.01 -0.95
CA PRO A 253 -7.86 0.75 -0.16
C PRO A 253 -9.30 0.26 -0.30
N GLY A 254 -9.63 -0.44 -1.38
CA GLY A 254 -10.93 -1.07 -1.60
C GLY A 254 -10.96 -2.57 -1.32
N ASN A 255 -9.83 -3.20 -1.00
CA ASN A 255 -9.75 -4.64 -0.81
C ASN A 255 -10.29 -5.05 0.57
N PRO A 256 -11.25 -5.99 0.64
CA PRO A 256 -11.86 -6.41 1.89
C PRO A 256 -10.90 -7.11 2.87
N VAL A 257 -9.84 -7.75 2.37
CA VAL A 257 -8.83 -8.39 3.21
C VAL A 257 -7.86 -7.36 3.78
N GLU A 258 -7.53 -6.32 3.01
CA GLU A 258 -6.44 -5.40 3.33
C GLU A 258 -6.91 -4.21 4.18
N MET A 259 -7.65 -3.26 3.61
CA MET A 259 -7.93 -1.97 4.27
C MET A 259 -9.41 -1.66 4.48
N SER A 260 -10.31 -2.49 3.96
CA SER A 260 -11.70 -2.06 3.74
C SER A 260 -12.77 -3.04 4.16
N ALA A 261 -13.95 -2.54 4.49
CA ALA A 261 -15.17 -3.30 4.44
C ALA A 261 -15.54 -3.60 2.98
N ASP A 262 -16.21 -4.73 2.76
CA ASP A 262 -16.65 -5.17 1.44
C ASP A 262 -17.66 -4.18 0.82
N GLY A 263 -17.48 -3.83 -0.46
CA GLY A 263 -18.34 -2.90 -1.20
C GLY A 263 -18.05 -1.40 -1.04
N ARG A 264 -16.96 -1.02 -0.36
CA ARG A 264 -16.49 0.37 -0.25
C ARG A 264 -15.60 0.74 -1.45
N THR A 265 -15.67 2.00 -1.90
CA THR A 265 -14.86 2.51 -3.02
C THR A 265 -13.91 3.63 -2.60
N LEU A 266 -12.84 3.89 -3.37
CA LEU A 266 -11.95 5.03 -3.12
C LEU A 266 -12.68 6.40 -3.14
N SER A 267 -13.80 6.54 -3.86
CA SER A 267 -14.62 7.74 -3.80
C SER A 267 -15.35 7.89 -2.45
N ASP A 268 -15.75 6.78 -1.80
CA ASP A 268 -16.24 6.79 -0.41
C ASP A 268 -15.12 7.20 0.56
N ILE A 269 -13.90 6.72 0.35
CA ILE A 269 -12.70 7.13 1.11
C ILE A 269 -12.48 8.62 0.96
N GLY A 270 -12.54 9.14 -0.27
CA GLY A 270 -12.43 10.56 -0.55
C GLY A 270 -13.50 11.39 0.15
N ARG A 271 -14.75 10.91 0.15
CA ARG A 271 -15.84 11.55 0.91
C ARG A 271 -15.48 11.63 2.41
N LYS A 272 -14.95 10.56 3.00
CA LYS A 272 -14.56 10.54 4.41
C LYS A 272 -13.38 11.46 4.70
N LEU A 273 -12.25 11.25 4.03
CA LEU A 273 -11.01 11.98 4.31
C LEU A 273 -11.15 13.48 4.06
N LEU A 274 -11.89 13.92 3.03
CA LEU A 274 -12.14 15.35 2.80
C LEU A 274 -12.90 16.05 3.95
N ALA A 275 -13.60 15.29 4.80
CA ALA A 275 -14.29 15.80 5.99
C ALA A 275 -13.44 15.71 7.27
N LEU A 276 -12.29 15.04 7.22
CA LEU A 276 -11.41 14.80 8.36
C LEU A 276 -10.15 15.68 8.29
N ARG A 277 -9.50 15.79 9.45
CA ARG A 277 -8.18 16.40 9.55
C ARG A 277 -7.13 15.36 9.13
N PRO A 278 -6.21 15.67 8.18
CA PRO A 278 -5.14 14.75 7.81
C PRO A 278 -4.31 14.34 9.03
N LEU A 279 -4.06 13.04 9.17
CA LEU A 279 -3.29 12.44 10.27
C LEU A 279 -3.84 12.80 11.66
N GLY A 280 -5.15 13.07 11.78
CA GLY A 280 -5.76 13.57 13.03
C GLY A 280 -5.56 12.65 14.23
N ALA A 281 -5.53 11.33 13.99
CA ALA A 281 -5.28 10.33 15.02
C ALA A 281 -3.80 10.20 15.42
N GLN A 282 -2.88 10.83 14.68
CA GLN A 282 -1.44 10.55 14.73
C GLN A 282 -0.62 11.79 15.10
N ARG A 283 0.56 11.55 15.65
CA ARG A 283 1.61 12.57 15.78
C ARG A 283 2.45 12.66 14.52
N VAL A 284 2.89 13.88 14.20
CA VAL A 284 3.83 14.22 13.12
C VAL A 284 4.97 15.01 13.75
N SER A 285 6.20 14.60 13.49
CA SER A 285 7.36 15.33 13.99
C SER A 285 7.44 16.72 13.33
N ALA A 286 7.79 17.74 14.11
CA ALA A 286 8.07 19.07 13.55
C ALA A 286 9.32 19.07 12.64
N SER A 287 10.18 18.05 12.78
CA SER A 287 11.34 17.82 11.93
C SER A 287 11.12 16.76 10.84
N ASP A 288 9.87 16.31 10.60
CA ASP A 288 9.55 15.46 9.45
C ASP A 288 9.95 16.17 8.14
N SER A 289 10.60 15.44 7.23
CA SER A 289 11.24 15.99 6.03
C SER A 289 10.25 16.60 5.03
N LEU A 290 9.00 16.14 5.02
CA LEU A 290 7.96 16.60 4.08
C LEU A 290 6.80 17.28 4.79
N LEU A 291 6.40 16.80 5.97
CA LEU A 291 5.20 17.24 6.69
C LEU A 291 5.50 18.12 7.90
N GLY A 292 6.76 18.33 8.27
CA GLY A 292 7.13 19.05 9.49
C GLY A 292 6.58 20.48 9.52
N ASP A 293 6.58 21.18 8.37
CA ASP A 293 6.02 22.52 8.21
C ASP A 293 4.49 22.56 8.23
N LEU A 294 3.82 21.41 8.14
CA LEU A 294 2.38 21.25 8.25
C LEU A 294 1.94 20.67 9.59
N ALA A 295 2.87 20.17 10.43
CA ALA A 295 2.53 19.53 11.69
C ALA A 295 1.71 20.44 12.63
N GLY A 296 0.70 19.89 13.31
CA GLY A 296 -0.10 20.63 14.28
C GLY A 296 0.75 21.22 15.41
N PRO A 297 0.33 22.32 16.07
CA PRO A 297 1.11 22.92 17.17
C PRO A 297 1.38 21.96 18.34
N SER A 298 0.49 21.00 18.59
CA SER A 298 0.65 19.93 19.59
C SER A 298 1.41 18.71 19.05
N GLY A 299 1.88 18.76 17.81
CA GLY A 299 2.39 17.63 17.04
C GLY A 299 1.31 16.69 16.50
N ARG A 300 0.02 16.87 16.82
CA ARG A 300 -1.07 15.98 16.37
C ARG A 300 -1.74 16.50 15.10
N GLY A 301 -1.84 15.66 14.06
CA GLY A 301 -2.42 15.96 12.75
C GLY A 301 -1.77 17.13 12.02
N LEU A 302 -2.26 17.46 10.82
CA LEU A 302 -1.73 18.58 10.02
C LEU A 302 -2.55 19.87 10.18
N ARG A 303 -1.96 21.04 9.95
CA ARG A 303 -2.61 22.38 9.98
C ARG A 303 -3.32 22.73 8.67
N THR A 304 -3.60 21.72 7.84
CA THR A 304 -4.22 21.85 6.53
C THR A 304 -5.41 20.88 6.41
N SER A 305 -6.06 20.84 5.25
CA SER A 305 -7.06 19.81 4.90
C SER A 305 -6.63 19.05 3.65
N TYR A 306 -7.19 17.86 3.44
CA TYR A 306 -6.99 17.13 2.19
C TYR A 306 -7.47 17.93 0.97
N GLY A 307 -8.56 18.70 1.11
CA GLY A 307 -9.04 19.57 0.04
C GLY A 307 -8.02 20.65 -0.35
N GLU A 308 -7.33 21.27 0.62
CA GLU A 308 -6.25 22.23 0.32
C GLU A 308 -5.03 21.55 -0.30
N LEU A 309 -4.61 20.40 0.23
CA LEU A 309 -3.49 19.63 -0.32
C LEU A 309 -3.75 19.22 -1.77
N ILE A 310 -4.97 18.76 -2.10
CA ILE A 310 -5.37 18.44 -3.47
C ILE A 310 -5.33 19.69 -4.35
N ARG A 311 -5.88 20.82 -3.89
CA ARG A 311 -5.83 22.08 -4.66
C ARG A 311 -4.40 22.56 -4.89
N GLN A 312 -3.49 22.35 -3.95
CA GLN A 312 -2.08 22.69 -4.08
C GLN A 312 -1.37 21.80 -5.09
N ALA A 313 -1.62 20.49 -5.05
CA ALA A 313 -0.95 19.49 -5.88
C ALA A 313 -1.48 19.42 -7.33
N PHE A 314 -2.79 19.57 -7.55
CA PHE A 314 -3.42 19.24 -8.83
C PHE A 314 -4.02 20.46 -9.55
N LYS A 315 -4.03 20.40 -10.88
CA LYS A 315 -4.62 21.47 -11.71
C LYS A 315 -6.14 21.58 -11.51
N PRO A 316 -6.72 22.80 -11.58
CA PRO A 316 -8.13 23.05 -11.29
C PRO A 316 -9.12 22.23 -12.11
N GLU A 317 -8.83 21.93 -13.37
CA GLU A 317 -9.72 21.14 -14.24
C GLU A 317 -10.04 19.75 -13.68
N TRP A 318 -9.26 19.23 -12.73
CA TRP A 318 -9.52 17.93 -12.13
C TRP A 318 -10.42 18.01 -10.89
N TRP A 319 -10.51 19.15 -10.19
CA TRP A 319 -11.26 19.27 -8.93
C TRP A 319 -12.29 20.41 -8.86
N ASN A 320 -12.24 21.37 -9.78
CA ASN A 320 -13.00 22.61 -9.71
C ASN A 320 -14.20 22.61 -10.69
N ALA A 321 -15.26 21.90 -10.34
CA ALA A 321 -16.52 21.93 -11.07
C ALA A 321 -17.72 21.87 -10.12
N GLU A 322 -18.84 22.43 -10.56
CA GLU A 322 -20.12 22.30 -9.90
C GLU A 322 -20.80 20.95 -10.26
N GLY A 323 -21.80 20.58 -9.48
CA GLY A 323 -22.59 19.36 -9.69
C GLY A 323 -22.00 18.11 -9.05
N SER A 324 -22.54 16.97 -9.43
CA SER A 324 -22.15 15.66 -8.91
C SER A 324 -22.28 14.59 -9.98
N ALA A 325 -21.43 13.57 -9.92
CA ALA A 325 -21.52 12.38 -10.75
C ALA A 325 -21.94 11.18 -9.92
N THR A 326 -22.87 10.41 -10.46
CA THR A 326 -23.16 9.05 -9.99
C THR A 326 -22.05 8.12 -10.47
N ALA A 327 -21.41 7.42 -9.52
CA ALA A 327 -20.45 6.38 -9.82
C ALA A 327 -21.15 5.03 -10.05
N ALA A 328 -20.40 4.00 -10.46
CA ALA A 328 -20.94 2.67 -10.72
C ALA A 328 -21.65 2.04 -9.51
N ASN A 329 -21.28 2.44 -8.29
CA ASN A 329 -21.95 2.01 -7.05
C ASN A 329 -23.28 2.70 -6.75
N GLY A 330 -23.80 3.53 -7.68
CA GLY A 330 -25.07 4.24 -7.53
C GLY A 330 -25.03 5.47 -6.61
N ARG A 331 -23.90 5.75 -5.95
CA ARG A 331 -23.73 6.92 -5.08
C ARG A 331 -23.27 8.14 -5.88
N SER A 332 -23.67 9.33 -5.44
CA SER A 332 -23.33 10.61 -6.06
C SER A 332 -22.20 11.33 -5.32
N TYR A 333 -21.24 11.85 -6.08
CA TYR A 333 -20.04 12.50 -5.56
C TYR A 333 -19.82 13.86 -6.24
N SER A 334 -19.32 14.85 -5.49
CA SER A 334 -18.70 16.03 -6.12
C SER A 334 -17.51 15.63 -6.99
N LEU A 335 -17.04 16.51 -7.89
CA LEU A 335 -15.89 16.20 -8.75
C LEU A 335 -14.65 15.78 -7.95
N MET A 336 -14.31 16.49 -6.87
CA MET A 336 -13.15 16.17 -6.02
C MET A 336 -13.27 14.80 -5.34
N GLN A 337 -14.48 14.38 -4.96
CA GLN A 337 -14.72 13.05 -4.39
C GLN A 337 -14.72 11.95 -5.46
N PHE A 338 -15.29 12.24 -6.64
CA PHE A 338 -15.32 11.33 -7.77
C PHE A 338 -13.90 11.01 -8.25
N ASN A 339 -13.06 12.03 -8.38
CA ASN A 339 -11.66 11.93 -8.79
C ASN A 339 -10.70 11.57 -7.64
N PHE A 340 -11.18 11.23 -6.46
CA PHE A 340 -10.29 10.86 -5.36
C PHE A 340 -9.31 9.71 -5.70
N PRO A 341 -9.68 8.66 -6.47
CA PRO A 341 -8.74 7.64 -6.90
C PRO A 341 -7.55 8.19 -7.70
N LEU A 342 -7.78 9.21 -8.54
CA LEU A 342 -6.74 9.87 -9.33
C LEU A 342 -5.73 10.58 -8.41
N TYR A 343 -6.22 11.35 -7.43
CA TYR A 343 -5.35 12.03 -6.48
C TYR A 343 -4.59 11.06 -5.60
N TRP A 344 -5.27 10.02 -5.14
CA TRP A 344 -4.70 8.97 -4.31
C TRP A 344 -3.51 8.30 -5.01
N GLY A 345 -3.72 7.79 -6.24
CA GLY A 345 -2.67 7.12 -6.99
C GLY A 345 -1.48 8.03 -7.29
N LEU A 346 -1.72 9.21 -7.88
CA LEU A 346 -0.65 10.11 -8.28
C LEU A 346 0.12 10.71 -7.09
N ALA A 347 -0.56 11.00 -5.98
CA ALA A 347 0.10 11.54 -4.80
C ALA A 347 0.95 10.47 -4.09
N ILE A 348 0.44 9.25 -3.94
CA ILE A 348 1.22 8.14 -3.35
C ILE A 348 2.42 7.83 -4.23
N GLN A 349 2.26 7.73 -5.55
CA GLN A 349 3.40 7.60 -6.46
C GLN A 349 4.42 8.72 -6.27
N ALA A 350 3.98 9.99 -6.19
CA ALA A 350 4.88 11.10 -5.99
C ALA A 350 5.70 10.98 -4.69
N TYR A 351 5.06 10.51 -3.61
CA TYR A 351 5.74 10.22 -2.34
C TYR A 351 6.70 9.03 -2.46
N GLU A 352 6.26 7.90 -2.98
CA GLU A 352 7.10 6.70 -3.13
C GLU A 352 8.26 6.91 -4.12
N SER A 353 8.14 7.82 -5.07
CA SER A 353 9.26 8.30 -5.91
C SER A 353 10.39 8.95 -5.10
N THR A 354 10.16 9.35 -3.86
CA THR A 354 11.20 9.87 -2.96
C THR A 354 11.92 8.78 -2.18
N LEU A 355 11.33 7.57 -2.06
CA LEU A 355 11.84 6.49 -1.22
C LEU A 355 12.94 5.70 -1.95
N VAL A 356 14.02 6.39 -2.30
CA VAL A 356 15.18 5.83 -3.03
C VAL A 356 16.35 5.61 -2.07
N SER A 357 16.84 4.37 -1.98
CA SER A 357 17.89 3.94 -1.03
C SER A 357 19.24 3.73 -1.74
N ASP A 358 19.83 4.85 -2.19
CA ASP A 358 21.04 4.91 -3.00
C ASP A 358 22.35 5.10 -2.20
N GLN A 359 22.35 4.86 -0.88
CA GLN A 359 23.51 5.10 0.01
C GLN A 359 23.94 3.83 0.77
N THR A 360 23.81 2.66 0.15
CA THR A 360 24.32 1.40 0.73
C THR A 360 25.85 1.37 0.74
N PRO A 361 26.48 0.55 1.59
CA PRO A 361 27.90 0.22 1.48
C PRO A 361 28.34 -0.19 0.06
N VAL A 362 27.50 -0.96 -0.64
CA VAL A 362 27.75 -1.36 -2.04
C VAL A 362 27.69 -0.17 -3.00
N ASP A 363 26.74 0.77 -2.84
CA ASP A 363 26.69 1.97 -3.68
C ASP A 363 27.96 2.80 -3.56
N ARG A 364 28.43 3.04 -2.32
CA ARG A 364 29.67 3.79 -2.08
C ARG A 364 30.88 3.09 -2.70
N PHE A 365 30.95 1.77 -2.56
CA PHE A 365 32.01 0.97 -3.18
C PHE A 365 32.00 1.07 -4.71
N LEU A 366 30.83 0.93 -5.34
CA LEU A 366 30.69 1.06 -6.80
C LEU A 366 30.91 2.49 -7.28
N ALA A 367 30.71 3.50 -6.42
CA ALA A 367 31.05 4.89 -6.68
C ALA A 367 32.55 5.24 -6.46
N GLY A 368 33.38 4.27 -6.04
CA GLY A 368 34.84 4.40 -5.95
C GLY A 368 35.41 4.38 -4.53
N ASP A 369 34.60 4.31 -3.48
CA ASP A 369 35.08 4.14 -2.10
C ASP A 369 35.41 2.68 -1.81
N ALA A 370 36.65 2.28 -2.12
CA ALA A 370 37.13 0.91 -1.91
C ALA A 370 37.08 0.44 -0.45
N SER A 371 36.94 1.36 0.52
CA SER A 371 36.85 1.06 1.95
C SER A 371 35.42 0.78 2.42
N ALA A 372 34.42 1.12 1.62
CA ALA A 372 33.02 0.99 2.00
C ALA A 372 32.52 -0.46 2.12
N LEU A 373 33.18 -1.40 1.44
CA LEU A 373 32.78 -2.82 1.37
C LEU A 373 33.90 -3.73 1.89
N GLY A 374 33.59 -4.49 2.95
CA GLY A 374 34.53 -5.41 3.60
C GLY A 374 34.95 -6.58 2.69
N ALA A 375 36.03 -7.27 3.05
CA ALA A 375 36.59 -8.37 2.24
C ALA A 375 35.59 -9.51 1.99
N GLU A 376 34.83 -9.92 3.02
CA GLU A 376 33.84 -10.99 2.90
C GLU A 376 32.66 -10.59 2.00
N ALA A 377 32.12 -9.38 2.15
CA ALA A 377 31.06 -8.87 1.28
C ALA A 377 31.54 -8.66 -0.17
N ARG A 378 32.81 -8.29 -0.38
CA ARG A 378 33.41 -8.25 -1.74
C ARG A 378 33.52 -9.64 -2.34
N GLN A 379 33.89 -10.66 -1.56
CA GLN A 379 33.85 -12.04 -2.01
C GLN A 379 32.42 -12.46 -2.35
N GLY A 380 31.43 -12.09 -1.53
CA GLY A 380 30.02 -12.33 -1.81
C GLY A 380 29.55 -11.70 -3.12
N MET A 381 29.95 -10.46 -3.37
CA MET A 381 29.67 -9.77 -4.64
C MET A 381 30.27 -10.52 -5.84
N ASN A 382 31.47 -11.09 -5.71
CA ASN A 382 32.09 -11.90 -6.76
C ASN A 382 31.34 -13.23 -6.98
N VAL A 383 30.89 -13.88 -5.90
CA VAL A 383 30.05 -15.08 -6.01
C VAL A 383 28.73 -14.71 -6.70
N PHE A 384 28.09 -13.62 -6.30
CA PHE A 384 26.83 -13.13 -6.87
C PHE A 384 26.91 -12.90 -8.38
N ALA A 385 28.00 -12.31 -8.85
CA ALA A 385 28.26 -12.04 -10.27
C ALA A 385 28.84 -13.24 -11.05
N GLY A 386 29.20 -14.31 -10.35
CA GLY A 386 29.93 -15.46 -10.91
C GLY A 386 29.22 -16.77 -10.60
N ALA A 387 29.75 -17.52 -9.63
CA ALA A 387 29.30 -18.87 -9.30
C ALA A 387 27.83 -18.95 -8.82
N GLY A 388 27.27 -17.85 -8.31
CA GLY A 388 25.89 -17.76 -7.86
C GLY A 388 24.87 -17.49 -8.97
N ASP A 389 25.32 -17.10 -10.17
CA ASP A 389 24.48 -16.79 -11.34
C ASP A 389 23.31 -15.80 -11.07
N CYS A 390 23.42 -15.02 -9.98
CA CYS A 390 22.29 -14.23 -9.46
C CYS A 390 21.92 -13.08 -10.40
N MET A 391 22.89 -12.62 -11.18
CA MET A 391 22.77 -11.46 -12.06
C MET A 391 21.92 -11.71 -13.31
N GLU A 392 21.59 -12.96 -13.64
CA GLU A 392 20.67 -13.26 -14.74
C GLU A 392 19.26 -12.68 -14.47
N CYS A 393 18.87 -12.58 -13.19
CA CYS A 393 17.59 -12.01 -12.75
C CYS A 393 17.76 -10.73 -11.93
N HIS A 394 18.79 -10.64 -11.10
CA HIS A 394 19.05 -9.52 -10.20
C HIS A 394 20.14 -8.58 -10.75
N ALA A 395 19.90 -8.06 -11.96
CA ALA A 395 20.85 -7.23 -12.69
C ALA A 395 20.71 -5.72 -12.40
N GLY A 396 21.71 -4.96 -12.86
CA GLY A 396 21.66 -3.51 -12.94
C GLY A 396 21.68 -2.81 -11.58
N ALA A 397 21.41 -1.50 -11.61
CA ALA A 397 21.51 -0.66 -10.42
C ALA A 397 20.46 -0.99 -9.35
N ALA A 398 19.26 -1.44 -9.76
CA ALA A 398 18.17 -1.79 -8.86
C ALA A 398 18.22 -3.25 -8.37
N LEU A 399 19.14 -4.07 -8.91
CA LEU A 399 19.25 -5.52 -8.63
C LEU A 399 17.96 -6.28 -8.97
N THR A 400 17.36 -5.93 -10.10
CA THR A 400 16.18 -6.58 -10.69
C THR A 400 16.05 -6.21 -12.16
N THR A 401 15.68 -7.18 -13.00
CA THR A 401 15.34 -6.97 -14.41
C THR A 401 13.93 -6.44 -14.63
N ALA A 402 13.12 -6.26 -13.57
CA ALA A 402 11.72 -5.82 -13.66
C ALA A 402 11.55 -4.28 -13.71
N THR A 403 12.60 -3.52 -13.99
CA THR A 403 12.53 -2.04 -14.00
C THR A 403 12.03 -1.48 -15.33
N VAL A 404 11.55 -0.24 -15.31
CA VAL A 404 11.20 0.51 -16.54
C VAL A 404 12.40 0.59 -17.50
N ALA A 405 13.62 0.79 -16.98
CA ALA A 405 14.82 0.90 -17.80
C ALA A 405 15.19 -0.43 -18.47
N GLU A 406 15.11 -1.54 -17.74
CA GLU A 406 15.40 -2.87 -18.29
C GLU A 406 14.34 -3.30 -19.31
N VAL A 407 13.06 -3.07 -19.01
CA VAL A 407 11.96 -3.35 -19.96
C VAL A 407 12.08 -2.49 -21.23
N ALA A 408 12.52 -1.23 -21.12
CA ALA A 408 12.77 -0.39 -22.29
C ALA A 408 13.95 -0.89 -23.13
N ARG A 409 14.95 -1.52 -22.50
CA ARG A 409 16.14 -2.09 -23.16
C ARG A 409 15.85 -3.43 -23.84
N GLU A 410 15.15 -4.33 -23.15
CA GLU A 410 14.96 -5.73 -23.57
C GLU A 410 13.62 -5.97 -24.26
N GLY A 411 12.66 -5.06 -24.10
CA GLY A 411 11.26 -5.30 -24.42
C GLY A 411 10.48 -5.85 -23.22
N ALA A 412 9.15 -5.79 -23.31
CA ALA A 412 8.26 -6.27 -22.24
C ALA A 412 8.07 -7.79 -22.22
N VAL A 413 8.49 -8.48 -23.28
CA VAL A 413 8.44 -9.93 -23.43
C VAL A 413 9.83 -10.41 -23.80
N SER A 414 10.32 -11.41 -23.05
CA SER A 414 11.60 -12.08 -23.29
C SER A 414 11.38 -13.57 -23.53
N ALA A 415 12.41 -14.24 -24.05
CA ALA A 415 12.41 -15.67 -24.30
C ALA A 415 13.32 -16.38 -23.29
N SER A 416 12.84 -17.45 -22.68
CA SER A 416 13.65 -18.38 -21.86
C SER A 416 13.56 -19.79 -22.42
N GLN A 417 14.26 -20.74 -21.78
CA GLN A 417 14.12 -22.16 -22.08
C GLN A 417 12.68 -22.68 -21.91
N ARG A 418 11.82 -21.94 -21.20
CA ARG A 418 10.42 -22.30 -20.98
C ARG A 418 9.45 -21.72 -22.00
N GLY A 419 9.90 -20.80 -22.86
CA GLY A 419 9.06 -20.06 -23.79
C GLY A 419 9.08 -18.55 -23.53
N LEU A 420 8.05 -17.87 -24.03
CA LEU A 420 7.91 -16.43 -23.86
C LEU A 420 7.37 -16.09 -22.47
N HIS A 421 8.01 -15.14 -21.80
CA HIS A 421 7.62 -14.65 -20.48
C HIS A 421 7.73 -13.12 -20.42
N ASP A 422 7.10 -12.51 -19.42
CA ASP A 422 7.23 -11.07 -19.18
C ASP A 422 8.62 -10.77 -18.62
N THR A 423 9.31 -9.77 -19.17
CA THR A 423 10.65 -9.38 -18.69
C THR A 423 10.62 -9.06 -17.20
N GLY A 424 11.51 -9.71 -16.44
CA GLY A 424 11.57 -9.59 -14.98
C GLY A 424 10.59 -10.46 -14.20
N PHE A 425 9.95 -11.46 -14.83
CA PHE A 425 9.07 -12.43 -14.16
C PHE A 425 9.56 -13.86 -14.36
N PHE A 426 9.77 -14.57 -13.26
CA PHE A 426 10.36 -15.91 -13.26
C PHE A 426 9.67 -16.85 -12.26
N ASN A 427 9.61 -18.13 -12.61
CA ASN A 427 9.24 -19.24 -11.74
C ASN A 427 10.50 -19.99 -11.26
N ILE A 428 10.87 -19.70 -10.02
CA ILE A 428 12.03 -20.29 -9.34
C ILE A 428 11.67 -21.50 -8.45
N GLY A 429 10.40 -21.96 -8.47
CA GLY A 429 10.00 -23.16 -7.72
C GLY A 429 9.83 -22.97 -6.21
N VAL A 430 9.34 -21.81 -5.74
CA VAL A 430 8.99 -21.60 -4.31
C VAL A 430 7.78 -22.44 -3.90
N ARG A 431 6.80 -22.59 -4.79
CA ARG A 431 5.59 -23.44 -4.63
C ARG A 431 5.15 -23.95 -6.00
N PRO A 432 4.36 -25.04 -6.07
CA PRO A 432 3.73 -25.46 -7.30
C PRO A 432 2.89 -24.34 -7.91
N SER A 433 2.94 -24.14 -9.24
CA SER A 433 2.17 -23.09 -9.93
C SER A 433 0.64 -23.20 -9.74
N ALA A 434 0.14 -24.40 -9.40
CA ALA A 434 -1.26 -24.62 -9.09
C ALA A 434 -1.70 -23.96 -7.76
N SER A 435 -0.76 -23.74 -6.83
CA SER A 435 -1.03 -23.07 -5.55
C SER A 435 -1.23 -21.57 -5.75
N ASP A 436 -0.41 -20.95 -6.60
CA ASP A 436 -0.51 -19.54 -6.99
C ASP A 436 -0.01 -19.38 -8.44
N PRO A 437 -0.89 -19.04 -9.39
CA PRO A 437 -0.48 -18.92 -10.79
C PRO A 437 0.43 -17.70 -11.05
N GLY A 438 0.58 -16.77 -10.10
CA GLY A 438 1.41 -15.58 -10.30
C GLY A 438 0.95 -14.76 -11.51
N ASN A 439 1.88 -14.43 -12.40
CA ASN A 439 1.61 -13.72 -13.65
C ASN A 439 0.85 -14.57 -14.70
N GLY A 440 0.73 -15.89 -14.49
CA GLY A 440 -0.13 -16.77 -15.28
C GLY A 440 -1.64 -16.63 -14.99
N GLY A 441 -2.02 -15.86 -13.97
CA GLY A 441 -3.42 -15.59 -13.64
C GLY A 441 -4.15 -14.71 -14.67
N THR A 442 -5.41 -14.40 -14.39
CA THR A 442 -6.25 -13.50 -15.20
C THR A 442 -6.61 -12.22 -14.46
N ASP A 443 -6.85 -11.15 -15.21
CA ASP A 443 -7.44 -9.92 -14.68
C ASP A 443 -8.96 -10.07 -14.45
N PRO A 444 -9.62 -9.11 -13.76
CA PRO A 444 -11.06 -9.16 -13.53
C PRO A 444 -11.93 -9.12 -14.79
N PHE A 445 -11.35 -8.88 -15.96
CA PHE A 445 -12.04 -8.87 -17.26
C PHE A 445 -11.89 -10.19 -18.01
N GLY A 446 -11.17 -11.16 -17.42
CA GLY A 446 -10.96 -12.50 -17.97
C GLY A 446 -9.76 -12.61 -18.92
N ALA A 447 -8.95 -11.57 -19.08
CA ALA A 447 -7.76 -11.60 -19.92
C ALA A 447 -6.51 -12.02 -19.11
N PRO A 448 -5.49 -12.66 -19.73
CA PRO A 448 -4.25 -13.02 -19.04
C PRO A 448 -3.52 -11.82 -18.43
N LEU A 449 -2.95 -11.97 -17.24
CA LEU A 449 -2.10 -10.95 -16.60
C LEU A 449 -0.78 -10.76 -17.35
N SER A 450 -0.15 -11.85 -17.79
CA SER A 450 1.09 -11.82 -18.56
C SER A 450 0.89 -11.13 -19.92
N ILE A 451 1.81 -10.23 -20.25
CA ILE A 451 1.90 -9.59 -21.57
C ILE A 451 2.25 -10.65 -22.63
N ALA A 452 3.17 -11.56 -22.32
CA ALA A 452 3.52 -12.65 -23.22
C ALA A 452 2.29 -13.52 -23.58
N ALA A 453 1.53 -13.95 -22.56
CA ALA A 453 0.30 -14.73 -22.77
C ALA A 453 -0.80 -13.93 -23.48
N LEU A 454 -0.96 -12.64 -23.15
CA LEU A 454 -1.91 -11.74 -23.81
C LEU A 454 -1.58 -11.55 -25.29
N ASN A 455 -0.30 -11.36 -25.63
CA ASN A 455 0.17 -11.22 -27.01
C ASN A 455 0.07 -12.53 -27.80
N ALA A 456 0.27 -13.68 -27.14
CA ALA A 456 0.13 -15.02 -27.74
C ALA A 456 -1.32 -15.43 -28.02
N GLN A 457 -2.31 -14.63 -27.61
CA GLN A 457 -3.68 -14.72 -28.15
C GLN A 457 -3.76 -14.25 -29.62
N ALA A 458 -2.67 -13.71 -30.18
CA ALA A 458 -2.40 -13.63 -31.62
C ALA A 458 -1.67 -14.91 -32.12
N PRO A 459 -1.82 -15.35 -33.38
CA PRO A 459 -1.75 -16.77 -33.79
C PRO A 459 -0.40 -17.54 -33.74
N ALA A 460 0.60 -17.18 -32.91
CA ALA A 460 1.90 -17.88 -32.93
C ALA A 460 2.68 -17.83 -31.60
N ALA A 461 2.33 -18.69 -30.64
CA ALA A 461 3.23 -19.41 -29.72
C ALA A 461 2.40 -20.12 -28.62
N PRO A 462 2.72 -21.36 -28.20
CA PRO A 462 2.13 -21.91 -26.99
C PRO A 462 2.65 -21.10 -25.77
N PRO A 463 1.79 -20.60 -24.87
CA PRO A 463 2.22 -19.97 -23.63
C PRO A 463 2.83 -21.03 -22.70
N GLY A 464 4.13 -21.26 -22.83
CA GLY A 464 4.92 -21.96 -21.84
C GLY A 464 5.67 -20.95 -20.98
N GLY A 465 5.62 -21.10 -19.65
CA GLY A 465 6.54 -20.41 -18.73
C GLY A 465 6.02 -19.20 -17.94
N VAL A 466 4.72 -18.89 -17.99
CA VAL A 466 4.14 -17.76 -17.21
C VAL A 466 3.50 -18.20 -15.88
N ASP A 467 3.09 -19.46 -15.78
CA ASP A 467 2.42 -20.01 -14.59
C ASP A 467 3.39 -20.19 -13.43
N GLY A 468 3.05 -19.59 -12.29
CA GLY A 468 3.90 -19.54 -11.09
C GLY A 468 5.07 -18.57 -11.23
N SER A 469 5.08 -17.72 -12.26
CA SER A 469 6.11 -16.70 -12.44
C SER A 469 5.76 -15.43 -11.68
N PHE A 470 6.73 -14.90 -10.95
CA PHE A 470 6.60 -13.70 -10.12
C PHE A 470 7.65 -12.67 -10.46
N LYS A 471 7.32 -11.40 -10.23
CA LYS A 471 8.23 -10.28 -10.43
C LYS A 471 9.49 -10.45 -9.57
N THR A 472 10.65 -10.40 -10.20
CA THR A 472 11.95 -10.40 -9.50
C THR A 472 12.03 -9.18 -8.58
N PRO A 473 12.09 -9.35 -7.25
CA PRO A 473 12.22 -8.23 -6.34
C PRO A 473 13.64 -7.62 -6.45
N GLY A 474 13.75 -6.30 -6.27
CA GLY A 474 15.05 -5.67 -6.05
C GLY A 474 15.64 -6.16 -4.72
N LEU A 475 16.97 -6.31 -4.66
CA LEU A 475 17.67 -6.84 -3.46
C LEU A 475 18.19 -5.76 -2.50
N ARG A 476 17.91 -4.49 -2.78
CA ARG A 476 18.29 -3.38 -1.90
C ARG A 476 17.48 -3.42 -0.62
N ASN A 477 18.18 -3.29 0.51
CA ASN A 477 17.65 -3.45 1.87
C ASN A 477 17.09 -4.85 2.19
N VAL A 478 17.44 -5.89 1.42
CA VAL A 478 16.88 -7.24 1.61
C VAL A 478 17.10 -7.78 3.04
N ALA A 479 18.17 -7.38 3.73
CA ALA A 479 18.40 -7.75 5.14
C ALA A 479 17.39 -7.15 6.14
N LEU A 480 16.48 -6.28 5.70
CA LEU A 480 15.42 -5.68 6.53
C LEU A 480 14.02 -6.17 6.17
N THR A 481 13.87 -7.08 5.19
CA THR A 481 12.57 -7.38 4.57
C THR A 481 12.12 -8.83 4.77
N ALA A 482 12.58 -9.46 5.86
CA ALA A 482 12.13 -10.80 6.22
C ALA A 482 10.67 -10.76 6.73
N PRO A 483 9.88 -11.83 6.50
CA PRO A 483 10.25 -13.07 5.83
C PRO A 483 10.22 -12.96 4.29
N PHE A 484 10.90 -13.89 3.61
CA PHE A 484 11.24 -13.78 2.19
C PHE A 484 10.33 -14.58 1.25
N PHE A 485 10.41 -14.23 -0.04
CA PHE A 485 9.59 -14.72 -1.16
C PHE A 485 8.12 -14.28 -1.11
N HIS A 486 7.41 -14.49 -2.21
CA HIS A 486 6.00 -14.09 -2.35
C HIS A 486 5.06 -14.78 -1.35
N ASN A 487 5.47 -15.89 -0.74
CA ASN A 487 4.73 -16.60 0.31
C ASN A 487 5.28 -16.34 1.73
N GLY A 488 6.37 -15.59 1.88
CA GLY A 488 7.00 -15.35 3.18
C GLY A 488 7.55 -16.63 3.81
N GLY A 489 7.96 -17.61 3.00
CA GLY A 489 8.27 -18.96 3.47
C GLY A 489 9.63 -19.14 4.15
N GLN A 490 10.54 -18.17 4.03
CA GLN A 490 11.89 -18.21 4.60
C GLN A 490 12.08 -17.06 5.60
N MET A 491 12.75 -17.32 6.71
CA MET A 491 12.99 -16.31 7.75
C MET A 491 14.34 -15.60 7.60
N THR A 492 15.36 -16.26 7.07
CA THR A 492 16.75 -15.75 7.07
C THR A 492 17.35 -15.72 5.67
N LEU A 493 18.32 -14.83 5.44
CA LEU A 493 19.06 -14.78 4.17
C LEU A 493 19.83 -16.08 3.91
N SER A 494 20.33 -16.76 4.96
CA SER A 494 20.96 -18.07 4.82
C SER A 494 20.01 -19.10 4.21
N GLN A 495 18.77 -19.16 4.70
CA GLN A 495 17.76 -20.07 4.13
C GLN A 495 17.41 -19.72 2.67
N VAL A 496 17.41 -18.43 2.30
CA VAL A 496 17.23 -17.99 0.91
C VAL A 496 18.40 -18.44 0.04
N VAL A 497 19.64 -18.28 0.52
CA VAL A 497 20.83 -18.73 -0.21
C VAL A 497 20.86 -20.25 -0.35
N ASP A 498 20.46 -21.01 0.67
CA ASP A 498 20.33 -22.46 0.58
C ASP A 498 19.31 -22.85 -0.49
N PHE A 499 18.16 -22.15 -0.57
CA PHE A 499 17.14 -22.35 -1.60
C PHE A 499 17.69 -22.22 -3.01
N TYR A 500 18.42 -21.15 -3.30
CA TYR A 500 19.03 -20.98 -4.61
C TYR A 500 20.14 -22.00 -4.86
N SER A 501 20.97 -22.30 -3.84
CA SER A 501 22.06 -23.27 -3.96
C SER A 501 21.59 -24.67 -4.37
N ARG A 502 20.40 -25.08 -3.91
CA ARG A 502 19.79 -26.39 -4.25
C ARG A 502 18.89 -26.38 -5.48
N GLY A 503 18.65 -25.23 -6.12
CA GLY A 503 17.83 -25.12 -7.34
C GLY A 503 16.32 -24.98 -7.10
N GLY A 504 15.90 -24.52 -5.91
CA GLY A 504 14.50 -24.35 -5.53
C GLY A 504 13.88 -25.57 -4.85
N ASP A 505 12.58 -25.47 -4.51
CA ASP A 505 11.87 -26.49 -3.72
C ASP A 505 10.92 -27.35 -4.57
N PHE A 506 10.34 -26.78 -5.63
CA PHE A 506 9.35 -27.46 -6.48
C PHE A 506 9.69 -27.30 -7.95
N ASN A 507 9.66 -28.38 -8.71
CA ASN A 507 9.69 -28.29 -10.17
C ASN A 507 8.37 -27.71 -10.68
N ALA A 508 8.45 -26.83 -11.67
CA ALA A 508 7.27 -26.35 -12.37
C ALA A 508 6.65 -27.43 -13.28
N ALA A 509 5.34 -27.31 -13.51
CA ALA A 509 4.54 -28.33 -14.21
C ALA A 509 4.99 -28.63 -15.65
N THR A 510 5.66 -27.68 -16.31
CA THR A 510 6.10 -27.79 -17.71
C THR A 510 7.58 -28.14 -17.90
N GLY A 511 8.31 -28.48 -16.82
CA GLY A 511 9.75 -28.78 -16.88
C GLY A 511 10.56 -28.15 -15.73
N PRO A 512 11.90 -28.29 -15.74
CA PRO A 512 12.79 -27.81 -14.67
C PRO A 512 12.61 -26.30 -14.43
N ASN A 513 12.89 -25.84 -13.22
CA ASN A 513 12.81 -24.42 -12.84
C ASN A 513 13.79 -23.56 -13.65
N GLU A 514 13.60 -22.24 -13.62
CA GLU A 514 14.54 -21.29 -14.24
C GLU A 514 15.85 -21.14 -13.47
N ILE A 515 15.92 -21.73 -12.26
CA ILE A 515 17.14 -21.90 -11.48
C ILE A 515 17.56 -23.37 -11.46
N ALA A 516 18.87 -23.60 -11.47
CA ALA A 516 19.48 -24.92 -11.35
C ALA A 516 20.35 -25.00 -10.08
N PRO A 517 20.65 -26.21 -9.57
CA PRO A 517 21.56 -26.35 -8.44
C PRO A 517 22.92 -25.70 -8.72
N LEU A 518 23.38 -24.85 -7.80
CA LEU A 518 24.61 -24.07 -7.93
C LEU A 518 25.80 -24.74 -7.22
N GLY A 519 25.54 -25.62 -6.25
CA GLY A 519 26.58 -26.35 -5.52
C GLY A 519 27.54 -25.44 -4.73
N LEU A 520 27.03 -24.32 -4.19
CA LEU A 520 27.85 -23.33 -3.49
C LEU A 520 28.47 -23.90 -2.22
N SER A 521 29.75 -23.60 -1.98
CA SER A 521 30.40 -23.97 -0.72
C SER A 521 29.84 -23.17 0.46
N GLN A 522 30.00 -23.66 1.69
CA GLN A 522 29.58 -22.93 2.89
C GLN A 522 30.25 -21.54 3.00
N THR A 523 31.48 -21.41 2.52
CA THR A 523 32.19 -20.12 2.44
C THR A 523 31.54 -19.17 1.43
N ASP A 524 31.14 -19.67 0.27
CA ASP A 524 30.46 -18.87 -0.75
C ASP A 524 29.10 -18.39 -0.26
N LYS A 525 28.33 -19.28 0.38
CA LYS A 525 27.04 -18.94 0.97
C LYS A 525 27.15 -17.86 2.04
N LYS A 526 28.11 -18.00 2.96
CA LYS A 526 28.38 -17.00 4.00
C LYS A 526 28.78 -15.65 3.39
N SER A 527 29.64 -15.67 2.38
CA SER A 527 30.07 -14.46 1.68
C SER A 527 28.90 -13.78 0.96
N LEU A 528 28.02 -14.54 0.30
CA LEU A 528 26.79 -14.02 -0.31
C LEU A 528 25.89 -13.33 0.70
N VAL A 529 25.66 -13.94 1.87
CA VAL A 529 24.86 -13.30 2.94
C VAL A 529 25.49 -11.96 3.35
N ALA A 530 26.82 -11.90 3.54
CA ALA A 530 27.51 -10.66 3.86
C ALA A 530 27.37 -9.58 2.76
N PHE A 531 27.33 -9.97 1.48
CA PHE A 531 27.03 -9.06 0.38
C PHE A 531 25.58 -8.55 0.43
N LEU A 532 24.61 -9.42 0.66
CA LEU A 532 23.20 -9.05 0.76
C LEU A 532 22.92 -8.12 1.95
N GLU A 533 23.60 -8.33 3.08
CA GLU A 533 23.57 -7.42 4.24
C GLU A 533 24.15 -6.04 3.89
N ALA A 534 25.23 -6.00 3.11
CA ALA A 534 25.87 -4.77 2.65
C ALA A 534 25.02 -3.96 1.63
N LEU A 535 23.88 -4.51 1.17
CA LEU A 535 22.87 -3.79 0.38
C LEU A 535 21.88 -2.99 1.25
N THR A 536 22.13 -2.87 2.56
CA THR A 536 21.27 -2.11 3.48
C THR A 536 21.69 -0.64 3.52
N ASP A 537 20.76 0.26 3.20
CA ASP A 537 20.96 1.70 3.31
C ASP A 537 20.79 2.12 4.78
N PRO A 538 21.80 2.78 5.39
CA PRO A 538 21.70 3.25 6.78
C PRO A 538 20.48 4.15 7.02
N ARG A 539 20.04 4.94 6.03
CA ARG A 539 18.87 5.81 6.18
C ARG A 539 17.57 5.01 6.28
N VAL A 540 17.47 3.88 5.59
CA VAL A 540 16.30 3.00 5.70
C VAL A 540 16.30 2.32 7.05
N ARG A 541 17.43 1.73 7.45
CA ARG A 541 17.60 1.07 8.76
C ARG A 541 17.29 2.03 9.91
N ASP A 542 17.78 3.25 9.83
CA ASP A 542 17.67 4.24 10.89
C ASP A 542 16.44 5.15 10.69
N GLN A 543 15.59 4.88 9.70
CA GLN A 543 14.36 5.63 9.40
C GLN A 543 14.60 7.14 9.20
N ALA A 544 15.78 7.51 8.70
CA ALA A 544 16.16 8.89 8.41
C ALA A 544 15.60 9.34 7.05
N ALA A 545 15.52 10.65 6.82
CA ALA A 545 14.98 11.18 5.57
C ALA A 545 15.64 10.55 4.33
N PRO A 546 14.86 10.20 3.30
CA PRO A 546 13.41 10.46 3.13
C PRO A 546 12.47 9.42 3.77
N PHE A 547 12.99 8.48 4.58
CA PHE A 547 12.24 7.37 5.18
C PHE A 547 11.65 7.70 6.56
N ASP A 548 11.75 8.95 7.02
CA ASP A 548 11.11 9.45 8.23
C ASP A 548 9.58 9.46 8.08
N HIS A 549 8.85 9.38 9.19
CA HIS A 549 7.40 9.13 9.11
C HIS A 549 6.56 9.63 10.31
N PRO A 550 5.26 9.85 10.11
CA PRO A 550 4.28 10.02 11.19
C PRO A 550 4.18 8.80 12.13
N GLN A 551 3.65 9.01 13.32
CA GLN A 551 3.33 7.95 14.28
C GLN A 551 2.31 6.98 13.69
N LEU A 552 2.37 5.71 14.08
CA LEU A 552 1.42 4.68 13.65
C LEU A 552 1.05 3.77 14.83
N PHE A 553 -0.21 3.31 14.88
CA PHE A 553 -0.65 2.28 15.82
C PHE A 553 -1.01 1.03 15.02
N VAL A 554 -0.12 0.04 15.04
CA VAL A 554 -0.21 -1.15 14.19
C VAL A 554 -0.97 -2.25 14.93
N PRO A 555 -2.07 -2.79 14.40
CA PRO A 555 -2.72 -3.99 14.94
C PRO A 555 -1.77 -5.21 14.88
N VAL A 556 -1.70 -5.96 15.98
CA VAL A 556 -0.83 -7.13 16.17
C VAL A 556 -1.61 -8.34 16.70
N GLY A 557 -2.73 -8.65 16.05
CA GLY A 557 -3.69 -9.68 16.49
C GLY A 557 -4.71 -9.16 17.51
N GLU A 558 -5.43 -10.07 18.14
CA GLU A 558 -6.58 -9.79 19.01
C GLU A 558 -6.33 -10.18 20.46
N GLN A 559 -6.99 -9.46 21.38
CA GLN A 559 -6.94 -9.73 22.81
C GLN A 559 -7.71 -11.01 23.15
N THR A 560 -7.17 -11.78 24.07
CA THR A 560 -7.78 -13.04 24.54
C THR A 560 -7.82 -13.09 26.05
N ASN A 561 -8.87 -13.70 26.60
CA ASN A 561 -8.93 -14.08 28.01
C ASN A 561 -7.92 -15.20 28.31
N GLY A 562 -7.69 -15.49 29.60
CA GLY A 562 -6.78 -16.57 30.02
C GLY A 562 -7.18 -17.98 29.55
N ASP A 563 -8.44 -18.17 29.14
CA ASP A 563 -8.95 -19.41 28.53
C ASP A 563 -8.78 -19.46 27.00
N GLY A 564 -8.20 -18.43 26.39
CA GLY A 564 -8.00 -18.31 24.94
C GLY A 564 -9.19 -17.75 24.16
N SER A 565 -10.33 -17.46 24.81
CA SER A 565 -11.47 -16.81 24.15
C SER A 565 -11.15 -15.36 23.77
N VAL A 566 -11.60 -14.91 22.59
CA VAL A 566 -11.38 -13.54 22.11
C VAL A 566 -12.22 -12.54 22.91
N ILE A 567 -11.59 -11.46 23.37
CA ILE A 567 -12.28 -10.34 24.02
C ILE A 567 -13.00 -9.53 22.96
N THR A 568 -14.27 -9.21 23.21
CA THR A 568 -15.11 -8.45 22.29
C THR A 568 -15.55 -7.10 22.83
N ASP A 569 -15.77 -6.15 21.92
CA ASP A 569 -16.41 -4.87 22.22
C ASP A 569 -17.93 -5.04 22.46
N ALA A 570 -18.62 -3.94 22.75
CA ALA A 570 -20.06 -3.94 23.00
C ALA A 570 -20.91 -4.42 21.80
N ASP A 571 -20.34 -4.42 20.59
CA ASP A 571 -20.97 -4.88 19.36
C ASP A 571 -20.53 -6.31 18.98
N GLY A 572 -19.77 -7.00 19.85
CA GLY A 572 -19.29 -8.37 19.63
C GLY A 572 -18.08 -8.48 18.70
N ARG A 573 -17.36 -7.39 18.42
CA ARG A 573 -16.16 -7.39 17.56
C ARG A 573 -14.92 -7.70 18.37
N ALA A 574 -13.99 -8.46 17.80
CA ALA A 574 -12.71 -8.70 18.43
C ALA A 574 -11.97 -7.39 18.74
N VAL A 575 -11.43 -7.29 19.96
CA VAL A 575 -10.62 -6.15 20.39
C VAL A 575 -9.18 -6.39 19.97
N ASP A 576 -8.59 -5.45 19.25
CA ASP A 576 -7.21 -5.52 18.78
C ASP A 576 -6.18 -5.36 19.91
N CYS A 577 -5.02 -5.99 19.72
CA CYS A 577 -3.78 -5.59 20.37
C CYS A 577 -3.04 -4.63 19.43
N PHE A 578 -2.39 -3.59 19.97
CA PHE A 578 -1.66 -2.60 19.17
C PHE A 578 -0.20 -2.51 19.56
N LYS A 579 0.63 -2.17 18.58
CA LYS A 579 1.99 -1.67 18.77
C LYS A 579 2.05 -0.20 18.33
N GLU A 580 2.54 0.67 19.21
CA GLU A 580 2.87 2.04 18.83
C GLU A 580 4.22 2.09 18.11
N ILE A 581 4.24 2.72 16.95
CA ILE A 581 5.43 3.17 16.24
C ILE A 581 5.45 4.70 16.39
N GLY A 582 6.46 5.23 17.08
CA GLY A 582 6.60 6.68 17.30
C GLY A 582 6.76 7.45 15.99
N ALA A 583 6.47 8.75 15.99
CA ALA A 583 6.79 9.60 14.84
C ALA A 583 8.32 9.81 14.77
N THR A 584 8.89 9.64 13.59
CA THR A 584 10.32 9.81 13.31
C THR A 584 10.54 11.07 12.49
N GLY A 585 11.51 11.91 12.87
CA GLY A 585 11.89 13.10 12.10
C GLY A 585 13.01 12.81 11.10
N ALA A 586 13.37 13.80 10.29
CA ALA A 586 14.37 13.65 9.22
C ALA A 586 15.75 13.12 9.66
N GLY A 587 16.11 13.31 10.94
CA GLY A 587 17.37 12.79 11.51
C GLY A 587 17.37 11.29 11.81
N GLY A 588 16.24 10.60 11.64
CA GLY A 588 16.10 9.17 11.95
C GLY A 588 15.73 8.88 13.40
N GLY A 589 15.59 7.60 13.68
CA GLY A 589 15.24 7.01 14.96
C GLY A 589 16.13 5.81 15.30
N ALA A 590 15.62 4.91 16.12
CA ALA A 590 16.31 3.66 16.41
C ALA A 590 16.39 2.78 15.16
N PRO A 591 17.45 1.96 15.01
CA PRO A 591 17.52 0.96 13.95
C PRO A 591 16.30 0.03 13.96
N LEU A 592 15.78 -0.30 12.78
CA LEU A 592 14.66 -1.23 12.62
C LEU A 592 15.01 -2.64 13.17
N PRO A 593 14.06 -3.30 13.85
CA PRO A 593 14.28 -4.63 14.42
C PRO A 593 14.17 -5.73 13.36
N GLN A 594 14.89 -6.84 13.58
CA GLN A 594 14.90 -7.99 12.67
C GLN A 594 13.71 -8.93 12.92
N PHE A 595 13.15 -9.49 11.85
CA PHE A 595 12.08 -10.50 11.94
C PHE A 595 12.58 -11.83 12.56
N PRO A 596 11.78 -12.53 13.41
CA PRO A 596 10.49 -12.13 13.96
C PRO A 596 10.71 -11.18 15.14
N ALA A 597 10.51 -9.89 14.90
CA ALA A 597 10.81 -8.84 15.87
C ALA A 597 9.79 -8.81 17.02
N PHE A 598 8.63 -9.46 16.85
CA PHE A 598 7.52 -9.36 17.80
C PHE A 598 7.03 -10.72 18.23
N SER A 599 7.56 -11.22 19.35
CA SER A 599 6.76 -11.98 20.31
C SER A 599 6.03 -10.94 21.15
N GLY A 600 4.78 -10.60 20.80
CA GLY A 600 4.07 -9.53 21.52
C GLY A 600 4.05 -9.79 23.04
N PRO A 601 4.20 -8.77 23.91
CA PRO A 601 3.77 -8.93 25.29
C PRO A 601 2.29 -9.35 25.31
N PRO A 602 1.79 -10.02 26.38
CA PRO A 602 0.35 -10.07 26.61
C PRO A 602 -0.19 -8.64 26.50
N CYS A 603 -1.40 -8.50 25.98
CA CYS A 603 -1.98 -7.24 25.49
C CYS A 603 -2.29 -6.21 26.60
N ASP A 604 -1.42 -6.09 27.60
CA ASP A 604 -1.61 -5.46 28.91
C ASP A 604 -1.32 -3.95 28.89
N ALA A 605 -0.96 -3.38 27.75
CA ALA A 605 -0.72 -1.95 27.58
C ALA A 605 -1.62 -1.34 26.50
N VAL A 606 -2.93 -1.42 26.73
CA VAL A 606 -3.88 -0.50 26.09
C VAL A 606 -3.54 0.93 26.54
N PRO A 607 -3.38 1.92 25.64
CA PRO A 607 -3.43 3.32 26.03
C PRO A 607 -4.75 3.57 26.77
N THR A 608 -4.69 3.88 28.06
CA THR A 608 -5.87 4.03 28.92
C THR A 608 -6.79 5.15 28.39
N GLY A 609 -7.83 4.74 27.69
CA GLY A 609 -8.97 5.51 27.23
C GLY A 609 -9.98 4.50 26.68
N GLU A 610 -11.19 4.47 27.23
CA GLU A 610 -12.21 3.45 26.95
C GLU A 610 -12.31 3.13 25.44
N GLY A 611 -11.94 1.91 25.04
CA GLY A 611 -12.01 1.44 23.65
C GLY A 611 -10.73 0.90 23.02
N GLY A 612 -9.58 0.92 23.72
CA GLY A 612 -8.42 0.10 23.30
C GLY A 612 -7.68 0.52 22.03
N GLY A 613 -8.12 1.57 21.33
CA GLY A 613 -7.51 2.08 20.11
C GLY A 613 -6.68 3.35 20.32
N PRO A 614 -6.08 3.90 19.23
CA PRO A 614 -5.62 5.29 19.26
C PRO A 614 -6.74 6.16 19.85
N PRO A 615 -6.41 7.20 20.65
CA PRO A 615 -7.40 7.91 21.45
C PRO A 615 -8.60 8.24 20.58
N ASP A 616 -9.81 8.01 21.10
CA ASP A 616 -11.10 8.40 20.52
C ASP A 616 -11.08 9.91 20.27
N THR A 617 -10.35 10.34 19.23
CA THR A 617 -10.17 11.74 18.89
C THR A 617 -11.22 12.09 17.87
N ALA A 618 -12.46 12.17 18.34
CA ALA A 618 -13.29 13.29 17.96
C ALA A 618 -12.50 14.56 18.35
N ILE A 619 -11.62 15.04 17.46
CA ILE A 619 -10.87 16.29 17.68
C ILE A 619 -11.91 17.40 17.71
N THR A 620 -12.15 17.94 18.90
CA THR A 620 -13.04 19.10 19.11
C THR A 620 -12.53 20.40 18.46
N ASP A 621 -11.31 20.36 17.91
CA ASP A 621 -10.60 21.46 17.25
C ASP A 621 -10.23 21.15 15.78
N ALA A 622 -11.05 20.38 15.06
CA ALA A 622 -10.90 20.28 13.61
C ALA A 622 -11.07 21.71 13.01
N PRO A 623 -10.13 22.19 12.16
CA PRO A 623 -10.39 23.39 11.37
C PRO A 623 -11.69 23.16 10.58
N PRO A 624 -12.51 24.20 10.34
CA PRO A 624 -13.82 24.03 9.73
C PRO A 624 -13.69 23.23 8.44
N ALA A 625 -14.28 22.02 8.42
CA ALA A 625 -14.39 21.22 7.22
C ALA A 625 -14.92 22.10 6.09
N VAL A 626 -14.22 22.13 4.96
CA VAL A 626 -14.76 22.73 3.75
C VAL A 626 -15.95 21.87 3.34
N THR A 627 -17.15 22.25 3.78
CA THR A 627 -18.39 21.58 3.40
C THR A 627 -18.58 21.67 1.89
N VAL A 628 -18.15 20.64 1.18
CA VAL A 628 -18.63 20.36 -0.17
C VAL A 628 -20.02 19.77 -0.03
N ARG A 629 -21.05 20.57 -0.31
CA ARG A 629 -22.44 20.10 -0.28
C ARG A 629 -22.70 19.22 -1.50
N VAL A 630 -23.01 17.94 -1.27
CA VAL A 630 -23.82 17.15 -2.20
C VAL A 630 -25.30 17.42 -1.86
N PRO A 631 -26.12 17.94 -2.78
CA PRO A 631 -27.56 18.04 -2.53
C PRO A 631 -28.18 16.64 -2.58
N GLU A 632 -28.80 16.22 -1.48
CA GLU A 632 -29.69 15.07 -1.43
C GLU A 632 -30.96 15.39 -2.23
N VAL A 633 -31.21 14.63 -3.30
CA VAL A 633 -32.43 14.75 -4.11
C VAL A 633 -33.42 13.69 -3.61
N THR A 634 -34.55 14.15 -3.07
CA THR A 634 -35.73 13.31 -2.84
C THR A 634 -36.90 13.93 -3.62
N LEU A 635 -37.52 13.15 -4.51
CA LEU A 635 -38.69 13.54 -5.30
C LEU A 635 -40.00 13.44 -4.48
N PRO A 636 -41.10 14.10 -4.90
CA PRO A 636 -41.98 14.82 -3.98
C PRO A 636 -43.26 14.07 -3.56
N GLY A 637 -43.57 14.18 -2.27
CA GLY A 637 -44.96 14.12 -1.78
C GLY A 637 -45.66 15.47 -1.97
N SER A 638 -46.92 15.41 -2.37
CA SER A 638 -47.77 16.49 -2.86
C SER A 638 -48.10 17.60 -1.84
N SER A 639 -48.14 18.84 -2.35
CA SER A 639 -48.42 20.13 -1.68
C SER A 639 -47.32 20.67 -0.76
N CYS A 640 -46.57 21.66 -1.28
CA CYS A 640 -45.64 22.43 -0.47
C CYS A 640 -46.43 23.36 0.48
N ARG A 641 -46.47 23.04 1.77
CA ARG A 641 -46.95 23.94 2.83
C ARG A 641 -45.77 24.52 3.62
N SER A 642 -45.51 25.81 3.49
CA SER A 642 -44.47 26.50 4.27
C SER A 642 -45.06 27.07 5.57
N ARG A 643 -44.69 26.49 6.72
CA ARG A 643 -44.97 27.10 8.03
C ARG A 643 -44.09 28.35 8.17
N ARG A 644 -44.72 29.52 8.19
CA ARG A 644 -44.04 30.84 8.31
C ARG A 644 -43.76 31.24 9.75
N VAL A 645 -44.38 30.57 10.71
CA VAL A 645 -44.14 30.74 12.14
C VAL A 645 -43.95 29.36 12.75
N PHE A 646 -42.85 29.15 13.46
CA PHE A 646 -42.55 27.87 14.11
C PHE A 646 -41.54 28.06 15.26
N THR A 647 -41.27 26.97 15.99
CA THR A 647 -40.27 26.96 17.06
C THR A 647 -39.17 25.95 16.77
N ILE A 648 -37.93 26.30 17.11
CA ILE A 648 -36.77 25.41 17.04
C ILE A 648 -36.50 24.87 18.43
N ARG A 649 -36.35 23.55 18.57
CA ARG A 649 -35.87 22.94 19.82
C ARG A 649 -34.40 23.27 20.02
N LEU A 650 -34.06 23.82 21.18
CA LEU A 650 -32.70 24.18 21.53
C LEU A 650 -32.01 22.96 22.14
N TRP A 651 -30.86 22.57 21.56
CA TRP A 651 -30.02 21.54 22.15
C TRP A 651 -29.24 22.14 23.33
N ARG A 652 -29.24 21.42 24.45
CA ARG A 652 -28.58 21.83 25.68
C ARG A 652 -27.41 20.87 25.93
N PRO A 653 -26.17 21.37 26.08
CA PRO A 653 -25.06 20.54 26.51
C PRO A 653 -25.35 19.88 27.86
N ARG A 654 -24.97 18.61 28.04
CA ARG A 654 -25.06 17.93 29.35
C ARG A 654 -24.32 18.78 30.40
N GLY A 655 -24.96 19.03 31.54
CA GLY A 655 -24.40 19.84 32.63
C GLY A 655 -24.57 21.36 32.53
N ASP A 656 -24.77 21.97 31.36
CA ASP A 656 -24.70 23.44 31.19
C ASP A 656 -26.07 24.07 30.88
N ARG A 657 -26.47 25.16 31.52
CA ARG A 657 -27.80 25.78 31.39
C ARG A 657 -27.78 26.90 30.34
N ILE A 658 -28.81 26.98 29.50
CA ILE A 658 -28.95 28.09 28.54
C ILE A 658 -29.34 29.37 29.29
N ARG A 659 -28.62 30.46 29.07
CA ARG A 659 -28.84 31.78 29.69
C ARG A 659 -29.49 32.78 28.73
N ARG A 660 -29.08 32.77 27.46
CA ARG A 660 -29.59 33.68 26.42
C ARG A 660 -29.66 32.99 25.07
N VAL A 661 -30.65 33.32 24.26
CA VAL A 661 -30.80 32.83 22.88
C VAL A 661 -31.13 33.99 21.97
N THR A 662 -30.30 34.24 20.97
CA THR A 662 -30.54 35.26 19.94
C THR A 662 -30.88 34.59 18.63
N VAL A 663 -32.02 34.90 18.04
CA VAL A 663 -32.43 34.43 16.71
C VAL A 663 -32.34 35.58 15.73
N THR A 664 -31.68 35.33 14.62
CA THR A 664 -31.47 36.30 13.54
C THR A 664 -31.93 35.69 12.23
N VAL A 665 -32.75 36.40 11.46
CA VAL A 665 -33.27 35.98 10.15
C VAL A 665 -32.75 36.95 9.09
N ASN A 666 -32.01 36.46 8.10
CA ASN A 666 -31.33 37.28 7.09
C ASN A 666 -30.58 38.48 7.70
N ALA A 667 -29.77 38.22 8.73
CA ALA A 667 -29.00 39.20 9.51
C ALA A 667 -29.82 40.20 10.36
N ARG A 668 -31.15 40.14 10.39
CA ARG A 668 -32.00 40.92 11.31
C ARG A 668 -32.37 40.10 12.55
N LYS A 669 -32.16 40.64 13.75
CA LYS A 669 -32.52 39.98 15.01
C LYS A 669 -34.04 39.92 15.15
N VAL A 670 -34.62 38.72 15.22
CA VAL A 670 -36.07 38.50 15.34
C VAL A 670 -36.50 38.00 16.72
N ALA A 671 -35.55 37.47 17.51
CA ALA A 671 -35.81 37.12 18.91
C ALA A 671 -34.53 37.26 19.75
N ASP A 672 -34.69 37.65 21.00
CA ASP A 672 -33.62 37.76 22.00
C ASP A 672 -34.18 37.31 23.36
N LEU A 673 -34.07 36.01 23.62
CA LEU A 673 -34.69 35.36 24.77
C LEU A 673 -33.69 35.25 25.92
N ARG A 674 -34.15 35.52 27.14
CA ARG A 674 -33.39 35.31 28.38
C ARG A 674 -34.25 34.51 29.36
N GLY A 675 -33.69 33.50 30.01
CA GLY A 675 -34.46 32.72 30.99
C GLY A 675 -33.79 31.43 31.42
N ARG A 676 -34.20 30.91 32.60
CA ARG A 676 -33.60 29.74 33.25
C ARG A 676 -34.04 28.38 32.67
N ARG A 677 -35.07 28.36 31.80
CA ARG A 677 -35.65 27.14 31.22
C ARG A 677 -35.88 27.25 29.70
N LEU A 678 -34.98 27.92 28.97
CA LEU A 678 -35.09 28.02 27.52
C LEU A 678 -34.86 26.66 26.87
N ARG A 679 -35.93 26.09 26.28
CA ARG A 679 -35.89 24.82 25.54
C ARG A 679 -36.29 24.96 24.07
N ARG A 680 -36.88 26.09 23.70
CA ARG A 680 -37.33 26.40 22.33
C ARG A 680 -37.09 27.87 22.01
N ALA A 681 -36.86 28.19 20.75
CA ALA A 681 -36.78 29.55 20.25
C ALA A 681 -37.77 29.76 19.10
N PRO A 682 -38.57 30.85 19.11
CA PRO A 682 -39.49 31.16 18.03
C PRO A 682 -38.74 31.68 16.80
N VAL A 683 -39.28 31.37 15.63
CA VAL A 683 -38.86 31.90 14.35
C VAL A 683 -40.09 32.41 13.62
N ASP A 684 -40.07 33.68 13.26
CA ASP A 684 -41.10 34.32 12.46
C ASP A 684 -40.49 34.74 11.11
N LEU A 685 -41.06 34.19 10.04
CA LEU A 685 -40.67 34.44 8.65
C LEU A 685 -41.77 35.20 7.88
N ARG A 686 -42.78 35.72 8.57
CA ARG A 686 -43.82 36.57 7.95
C ARG A 686 -43.20 37.87 7.42
N GLY A 687 -43.73 38.37 6.31
CA GLY A 687 -43.21 39.58 5.65
C GLY A 687 -41.91 39.41 4.86
N LEU A 688 -41.25 38.24 4.91
CA LEU A 688 -40.05 37.96 4.11
C LEU A 688 -40.42 37.35 2.74
N PRO A 689 -39.70 37.71 1.65
CA PRO A 689 -39.94 37.17 0.33
C PRO A 689 -39.84 35.64 0.32
N ARG A 690 -40.58 35.01 -0.60
CA ARG A 690 -40.53 33.55 -0.74
C ARG A 690 -39.17 33.16 -1.33
N GLY A 691 -38.47 32.23 -0.69
CA GLY A 691 -37.15 31.77 -1.13
C GLY A 691 -36.42 31.01 -0.01
N THR A 692 -35.09 31.00 -0.09
CA THR A 692 -34.25 30.45 0.99
C THR A 692 -33.97 31.52 2.03
N ILE A 693 -34.40 31.30 3.26
CA ILE A 693 -34.22 32.21 4.38
C ILE A 693 -33.19 31.62 5.36
N ARG A 694 -32.18 32.41 5.74
CA ARG A 694 -31.14 32.00 6.69
C ARG A 694 -31.57 32.41 8.10
N VAL A 695 -31.60 31.44 9.02
CA VAL A 695 -31.91 31.64 10.43
C VAL A 695 -30.68 31.25 11.26
N LYS A 696 -30.07 32.23 11.92
CA LYS A 696 -28.94 32.05 12.84
C LYS A 696 -29.47 32.11 14.28
N VAL A 697 -29.24 31.07 15.06
CA VAL A 697 -29.56 30.98 16.47
C VAL A 697 -28.25 30.94 17.25
N VAL A 698 -28.04 31.90 18.14
CA VAL A 698 -26.88 31.98 19.03
C VAL A 698 -27.35 31.70 20.44
N VAL A 699 -26.84 30.66 21.06
CA VAL A 699 -27.15 30.22 22.42
C VAL A 699 -25.96 30.53 23.31
N ARG A 700 -26.13 31.36 24.33
CA ARG A 700 -25.14 31.55 25.38
C ARG A 700 -25.54 30.78 26.62
N THR A 701 -24.61 29.97 27.13
CA THR A 701 -24.83 29.16 28.32
C THR A 701 -24.43 29.92 29.60
N ALA A 702 -24.70 29.33 30.76
CA ALA A 702 -24.38 29.90 32.06
C ALA A 702 -22.87 29.95 32.29
N ASN A 703 -22.13 28.98 31.75
CA ASN A 703 -20.68 28.88 31.87
C ASN A 703 -19.93 29.69 30.79
N GLY A 704 -20.60 30.64 30.13
CA GLY A 704 -19.97 31.55 29.15
C GLY A 704 -19.75 30.97 27.75
N ARG A 705 -20.12 29.71 27.48
CA ARG A 705 -20.04 29.12 26.14
C ARG A 705 -21.06 29.75 25.20
N GLU A 706 -20.65 30.03 23.97
CA GLU A 706 -21.52 30.48 22.88
C GLU A 706 -21.62 29.39 21.82
N LEU A 707 -22.84 28.90 21.57
CA LEU A 707 -23.15 27.89 20.56
C LEU A 707 -23.94 28.56 19.43
N MET A 708 -23.44 28.48 18.22
CA MET A 708 -24.12 29.01 17.04
C MET A 708 -24.72 27.89 16.21
N MET A 709 -25.99 28.03 15.84
CA MET A 709 -26.70 27.15 14.92
C MET A 709 -27.21 27.97 13.73
N LEU A 710 -26.79 27.62 12.53
CA LEU A 710 -27.30 28.22 11.30
C LEU A 710 -28.20 27.22 10.57
N ARG A 711 -29.47 27.56 10.35
CA ARG A 711 -30.43 26.77 9.57
C ARG A 711 -30.88 27.54 8.33
N ARG A 712 -31.09 26.83 7.23
CA ARG A 712 -31.71 27.37 6.01
C ARG A 712 -33.14 26.84 5.92
N TYR A 713 -34.12 27.73 5.84
CA TYR A 713 -35.52 27.39 5.63
C TYR A 713 -35.91 27.76 4.20
N ARG A 714 -36.43 26.80 3.44
CA ARG A 714 -36.99 27.05 2.12
C ARG A 714 -38.48 27.27 2.27
N THR A 715 -38.96 28.43 1.85
CA THR A 715 -40.40 28.67 1.77
C THR A 715 -40.89 28.32 0.38
N CYS A 716 -42.05 27.70 0.28
CA CYS A 716 -42.67 27.33 -0.99
C CYS A 716 -42.73 28.53 -1.93
N THR A 717 -42.07 28.44 -3.07
CA THR A 717 -42.23 29.36 -4.19
C THR A 717 -43.50 28.95 -4.94
N ARG A 718 -44.28 29.91 -5.46
CA ARG A 718 -45.30 29.56 -6.46
C ARG A 718 -44.50 29.01 -7.64
N SER A 719 -44.82 27.82 -8.14
CA SER A 719 -44.44 27.51 -9.53
C SER A 719 -45.04 28.62 -10.38
N ALA A 720 -44.22 29.22 -11.23
CA ALA A 720 -44.77 29.87 -12.41
C ALA A 720 -45.63 28.83 -13.14
N GLN A 721 -46.88 29.18 -13.42
CA GLN A 721 -47.65 28.49 -14.45
C GLN A 721 -46.96 28.67 -15.79
#